data_AF-A0A8B8HY87-F1
#
_entry.id   AF-A0A8B8HY87-F1
#
_cell.length_a   1.000
_cell.length_b   1.000
_cell.length_c   1.000
_cell.angle_alpha   90.00
_cell.angle_beta   90.00
_cell.angle_gamma   90.00
#
_symmetry.space_group_name_H-M   'P 1'
#
loop_
_entity.id
_entity.type
_entity.pdbx_description
1 polymer ?
#
loop_
_entity_poly.entity_id
_entity_poly.type
_entity_poly.pdbx_seq_one_letter_code
_entity_poly.pdbx_strand_id
1 'polypeptide(L)'
;MANLPPRKKSASCKISKQDTNPLQILLQMGFPKKRALKALAATGNRSVQLASDWLLTHVNDAYIDADEPREFIFYAIPTGPLFTQLHDFWEKSKQTGWNGAHNFPPHITLVPSFKAADDTSLQLAKAVKLVIESVGKPPVCPIKLEPYMSPNFMGLFISEEHEDYLKKIALQYAKQLSAILGVKVDTNEQSKNCINPEDHSNTLTNVEAKTKSLHITLAYHFDVTAYDALKALVDELDLSQMQTPAWELRLYSRDPRFTNHQVYKVTQSYVPEASDELELVLGDYIYIEEKQFDTSLDGWVYGTSWLTGVSGYLPGVCARRTPDADAWTLHRAISLTTSNSSDSKSESDSNTDVEMATSYPHEDADKLALEKSEEVYKTWETYWKAATLNQTENILQQGSSDKDGNSVTNKENGTNATVSRTEIKQTNGSSGIERRWLFSLRHGERIDLTYGSWVPYCFDENGTYTRKDLNMPLTLADRAGGAESYRRDTPLTRVGELQARLVGEGLRAAGVRLHRVYASAALRAVQTAHHVLQGLQADPSVRVRVEPGLFEFKLWHATKGLGPFMTPLELHKAGFTVDLEYKPYIELDINTTETMQEFYERNEYVIQSIAKDKEQEGDNIMFVGHATTLDIMVTALKRLKVDRKEFPPYQLGNFLARVPYCALGAMRDRPLQVTSPPCPPSINSSSGRFDWKLLMDVENEIE
;
A
#
# COMPACT_ATOMS: atom_id res chain seq x y z
N MET A 1 54.79 30.42 20.44
CA MET A 1 54.52 29.42 19.39
C MET A 1 54.43 28.05 20.04
N ALA A 2 53.26 27.43 20.04
CA ALA A 2 53.09 26.01 20.33
C ALA A 2 52.11 25.47 19.30
N ASN A 3 52.61 24.61 18.41
CA ASN A 3 51.91 24.07 17.25
C ASN A 3 50.81 23.09 17.68
N LEU A 4 49.60 23.30 17.18
CA LEU A 4 48.50 22.36 17.26
C LEU A 4 48.79 21.11 16.39
N PRO A 5 48.37 19.91 16.80
CA PRO A 5 48.63 18.67 16.08
C PRO A 5 47.80 18.57 14.78
N PRO A 6 48.27 17.81 13.77
CA PRO A 6 47.67 17.80 12.44
C PRO A 6 46.34 17.03 12.41
N ARG A 7 45.31 17.63 11.78
CA ARG A 7 44.06 16.95 11.42
C ARG A 7 44.38 15.74 10.53
N LYS A 8 44.05 14.54 10.99
CA LYS A 8 43.98 13.33 10.15
C LYS A 8 42.99 13.59 9.02
N LYS A 9 43.50 13.79 7.80
CA LYS A 9 42.70 13.67 6.58
C LYS A 9 42.40 12.18 6.41
N SER A 10 41.16 11.77 6.65
CA SER A 10 40.70 10.45 6.21
C SER A 10 40.83 10.41 4.69
N ALA A 11 41.64 9.47 4.19
CA ALA A 11 41.79 9.24 2.77
C ALA A 11 40.41 9.00 2.14
N SER A 12 40.06 9.81 1.15
CA SER A 12 38.90 9.57 0.30
C SER A 12 39.10 8.23 -0.40
N CYS A 13 38.42 7.19 0.06
CA CYS A 13 38.24 5.99 -0.74
C CYS A 13 37.29 6.40 -1.88
N LYS A 14 37.84 6.60 -3.08
CA LYS A 14 37.04 6.69 -4.30
C LYS A 14 36.40 5.31 -4.52
N ILE A 15 35.28 5.06 -3.87
CA ILE A 15 34.40 3.95 -4.21
C ILE A 15 33.75 4.38 -5.52
N SER A 16 34.05 3.64 -6.60
CA SER A 16 33.37 3.84 -7.88
C SER A 16 31.86 3.69 -7.65
N LYS A 17 31.05 4.46 -8.38
CA LYS A 17 29.59 4.30 -8.43
C LYS A 17 29.26 2.87 -8.85
N GLN A 18 29.19 1.95 -7.90
CA GLN A 18 28.57 0.65 -8.08
C GLN A 18 27.09 0.86 -7.77
N ASP A 19 26.24 0.57 -8.76
CA ASP A 19 24.80 0.50 -8.59
C ASP A 19 24.49 -0.35 -7.35
N THR A 20 24.02 0.30 -6.29
CA THR A 20 23.81 -0.38 -5.01
C THR A 20 22.58 -1.27 -5.17
N ASN A 21 22.80 -2.59 -5.11
CA ASN A 21 21.73 -3.59 -5.29
C ASN A 21 20.69 -3.42 -4.14
N PRO A 22 19.37 -3.53 -4.40
CA PRO A 22 18.34 -3.52 -3.36
C PRO A 22 18.68 -4.31 -2.09
N LEU A 23 19.32 -5.49 -2.24
CA LEU A 23 19.80 -6.28 -1.11
C LEU A 23 20.86 -5.54 -0.27
N GLN A 24 21.84 -4.89 -0.91
CA GLN A 24 22.88 -4.15 -0.20
C GLN A 24 22.30 -2.97 0.59
N ILE A 25 21.26 -2.33 0.07
CA ILE A 25 20.57 -1.24 0.77
C ILE A 25 19.88 -1.78 2.03
N LEU A 26 19.15 -2.90 1.95
CA LEU A 26 18.53 -3.53 3.11
C LEU A 26 19.56 -3.99 4.16
N LEU A 27 20.71 -4.50 3.73
CA LEU A 27 21.82 -4.84 4.62
C LEU A 27 22.38 -3.60 5.33
N GLN A 28 22.51 -2.47 4.62
CA GLN A 28 22.94 -1.19 5.21
C GLN A 28 21.90 -0.61 6.18
N MET A 29 20.62 -0.93 6.00
CA MET A 29 19.56 -0.61 6.97
C MET A 29 19.61 -1.48 8.25
N GLY A 30 20.48 -2.49 8.28
CA GLY A 30 20.67 -3.38 9.44
C GLY A 30 19.85 -4.66 9.39
N PHE A 31 19.13 -4.94 8.31
CA PHE A 31 18.36 -6.18 8.19
C PHE A 31 19.28 -7.38 7.91
N PRO A 32 19.04 -8.55 8.56
CA PRO A 32 19.77 -9.77 8.23
C PRO A 32 19.58 -10.19 6.76
N LYS A 33 20.65 -10.69 6.13
CA LYS A 33 20.65 -11.09 4.70
C LYS A 33 19.48 -12.02 4.34
N LYS A 34 19.22 -13.03 5.18
CA LYS A 34 18.15 -14.01 4.95
C LYS A 34 16.77 -13.35 4.90
N ARG A 35 16.45 -12.53 5.90
CA ARG A 35 15.19 -11.78 5.95
C ARG A 35 15.07 -10.79 4.79
N ALA A 36 16.14 -10.07 4.47
CA ALA A 36 16.17 -9.13 3.34
C ALA A 36 15.86 -9.81 1.99
N LEU A 37 16.44 -10.99 1.74
CA LEU A 37 16.14 -11.78 0.55
C LEU A 37 14.68 -12.26 0.53
N LYS A 38 14.18 -12.78 1.64
CA LYS A 38 12.78 -13.22 1.79
C LYS A 38 11.80 -12.08 1.52
N ALA A 39 12.08 -10.89 2.04
CA ALA A 39 11.25 -9.71 1.82
C ALA A 39 11.27 -9.22 0.37
N LEU A 40 12.44 -9.23 -0.27
CA LEU A 40 12.56 -8.90 -1.70
C LEU A 40 11.76 -9.90 -2.55
N ALA A 41 11.82 -11.20 -2.23
CA ALA A 41 11.05 -12.22 -2.93
C ALA A 41 9.53 -12.10 -2.66
N ALA A 42 9.12 -11.85 -1.41
CA ALA A 42 7.72 -11.69 -1.02
C ALA A 42 7.06 -10.44 -1.65
N THR A 43 7.87 -9.43 -2.01
CA THR A 43 7.39 -8.18 -2.63
C THR A 43 7.67 -8.09 -4.14
N GLY A 44 8.09 -9.20 -4.76
CA GLY A 44 8.29 -9.28 -6.21
C GLY A 44 9.50 -8.48 -6.72
N ASN A 45 10.47 -8.18 -5.84
CA ASN A 45 11.63 -7.33 -6.11
C ASN A 45 11.25 -5.93 -6.65
N ARG A 46 10.06 -5.41 -6.29
CA ARG A 46 9.52 -4.16 -6.84
C ARG A 46 10.26 -2.92 -6.34
N SER A 47 10.55 -2.83 -5.05
CA SER A 47 11.31 -1.73 -4.47
C SER A 47 11.91 -2.11 -3.11
N VAL A 48 12.98 -1.41 -2.73
CA VAL A 48 13.56 -1.51 -1.38
C VAL A 48 12.56 -1.09 -0.32
N GLN A 49 11.75 -0.06 -0.59
CA GLN A 49 10.76 0.45 0.35
C GLN A 49 9.69 -0.60 0.68
N LEU A 50 9.13 -1.25 -0.34
CA LEU A 50 8.14 -2.32 -0.12
C LEU A 50 8.74 -3.49 0.67
N ALA A 51 9.98 -3.88 0.34
CA ALA A 51 10.68 -4.94 1.07
C ALA A 51 10.99 -4.55 2.52
N SER A 52 11.38 -3.30 2.79
CA SER A 52 11.57 -2.81 4.16
C SER A 52 10.24 -2.75 4.91
N ASP A 53 9.17 -2.31 4.26
CA ASP A 53 7.84 -2.24 4.88
C ASP A 53 7.35 -3.64 5.25
N TRP A 54 7.50 -4.62 4.35
CA TRP A 54 7.17 -6.03 4.60
C TRP A 54 7.95 -6.62 5.79
N LEU A 55 9.25 -6.32 5.92
CA LEU A 55 10.07 -6.77 7.06
C LEU A 55 9.57 -6.23 8.39
N LEU A 56 9.07 -4.99 8.38
CA LEU A 56 8.56 -4.34 9.57
C LEU A 56 7.18 -4.88 9.96
N THR A 57 6.31 -5.19 8.99
CA THR A 57 5.01 -5.80 9.30
C THR A 57 5.13 -7.25 9.78
N HIS A 58 6.11 -8.00 9.27
CA HIS A 58 6.35 -9.39 9.63
C HIS A 58 7.27 -9.58 10.84
N VAL A 59 7.57 -8.52 11.59
CA VAL A 59 8.52 -8.60 12.72
C VAL A 59 8.07 -9.58 13.81
N ASN A 60 6.76 -9.77 13.96
CA ASN A 60 6.15 -10.69 14.92
C ASN A 60 5.75 -12.05 14.28
N ASP A 61 6.06 -12.28 12.99
CA ASP A 61 5.86 -13.58 12.36
C ASP A 61 6.86 -14.59 12.94
N ALA A 62 6.35 -15.58 13.67
CA ALA A 62 7.14 -16.62 14.33
C ALA A 62 7.99 -17.46 13.35
N TYR A 63 7.61 -17.49 12.06
CA TYR A 63 8.27 -18.27 11.02
C TYR A 63 8.96 -17.38 9.98
N ILE A 64 9.19 -16.09 10.26
CA ILE A 64 9.91 -15.21 9.34
C ILE A 64 11.30 -15.76 9.00
N ASP A 65 11.98 -16.42 9.95
CA ASP A 65 13.31 -17.01 9.78
C ASP A 65 13.29 -18.47 9.27
N ALA A 66 12.11 -19.07 9.07
CA ALA A 66 12.00 -20.42 8.55
C ALA A 66 12.65 -20.53 7.16
N ASP A 67 13.38 -21.63 6.95
CA ASP A 67 14.14 -21.91 5.73
C ASP A 67 13.31 -22.71 4.73
N GLU A 68 12.19 -22.14 4.30
CA GLU A 68 11.31 -22.79 3.32
C GLU A 68 11.40 -22.08 1.97
N PRO A 69 11.71 -22.80 0.88
CA PRO A 69 11.78 -22.20 -0.44
C PRO A 69 10.39 -21.77 -0.91
N ARG A 70 10.32 -20.55 -1.42
CA ARG A 70 9.09 -19.93 -1.93
C ARG A 70 8.60 -20.66 -3.18
N GLU A 71 7.28 -20.75 -3.32
CA GLU A 71 6.66 -21.45 -4.44
C GLU A 71 6.30 -20.46 -5.56
N PHE A 72 6.76 -20.74 -6.76
CA PHE A 72 6.57 -19.93 -7.97
C PHE A 72 5.71 -20.66 -8.98
N ILE A 73 4.94 -19.91 -9.75
CA ILE A 73 4.03 -20.43 -10.76
C ILE A 73 4.05 -19.51 -11.98
N PHE A 74 4.08 -20.09 -13.19
CA PHE A 74 4.15 -19.33 -14.44
C PHE A 74 2.93 -19.59 -15.34
N TYR A 75 2.18 -18.53 -15.60
CA TYR A 75 0.90 -18.56 -16.30
C TYR A 75 0.92 -17.70 -17.58
N ALA A 76 0.10 -18.11 -18.55
CA ALA A 76 -0.37 -17.23 -19.62
C ALA A 76 -1.82 -16.85 -19.33
N ILE A 77 -2.09 -15.55 -19.28
CA ILE A 77 -3.41 -14.99 -18.97
C ILE A 77 -3.96 -14.35 -20.25
N PRO A 78 -5.20 -14.68 -20.66
CA PRO A 78 -5.86 -13.97 -21.75
C PRO A 78 -6.14 -12.53 -21.34
N THR A 79 -6.12 -11.61 -22.30
CA THR A 79 -6.42 -10.19 -22.10
C THR A 79 -7.35 -9.70 -23.22
N GLY A 80 -7.94 -8.52 -23.05
CA GLY A 80 -8.92 -7.99 -23.99
C GLY A 80 -10.28 -8.71 -23.89
N PRO A 81 -11.07 -8.78 -24.99
CA PRO A 81 -12.45 -9.28 -24.97
C PRO A 81 -12.61 -10.70 -24.41
N LEU A 82 -11.65 -11.59 -24.68
CA LEU A 82 -11.65 -12.96 -24.14
C LEU A 82 -11.58 -12.95 -22.61
N PHE A 83 -10.79 -12.05 -22.01
CA PHE A 83 -10.70 -11.94 -20.55
C PHE A 83 -12.03 -11.48 -19.95
N THR A 84 -12.68 -10.49 -20.57
CA THR A 84 -13.98 -9.98 -20.12
C THR A 84 -15.03 -11.10 -20.11
N GLN A 85 -15.20 -11.82 -21.23
CA GLN A 85 -16.14 -12.95 -21.30
C GLN A 85 -15.86 -14.03 -20.25
N LEU A 86 -14.58 -14.39 -20.06
CA LEU A 86 -14.18 -15.37 -19.05
C LEU A 86 -14.42 -14.88 -17.62
N HIS A 87 -14.23 -13.59 -17.36
CA HIS A 87 -14.50 -12.97 -16.08
C HIS A 87 -16.00 -12.93 -15.78
N ASP A 88 -16.84 -12.65 -16.77
CA ASP A 88 -18.30 -12.65 -16.63
C ASP A 88 -18.83 -14.06 -16.39
N PHE A 89 -18.32 -15.05 -17.13
CA PHE A 89 -18.57 -16.47 -16.81
C PHE A 89 -18.16 -16.79 -15.37
N TRP A 90 -17.00 -16.31 -14.95
CA TRP A 90 -16.46 -16.58 -13.62
C TRP A 90 -17.31 -15.96 -12.51
N GLU A 91 -17.83 -14.74 -12.67
CA GLU A 91 -18.77 -14.12 -11.72
C GLU A 91 -20.16 -14.78 -11.73
N LYS A 92 -20.73 -15.06 -12.91
CA LYS A 92 -22.03 -15.75 -13.03
C LYS A 92 -21.96 -17.15 -12.41
N SER A 93 -20.87 -17.90 -12.64
CA SER A 93 -20.71 -19.26 -12.11
C SER A 93 -20.64 -19.32 -10.59
N LYS A 94 -20.23 -18.26 -9.87
CA LYS A 94 -20.27 -18.23 -8.39
C LYS A 94 -21.68 -18.38 -7.82
N GLN A 95 -22.71 -18.00 -8.58
CA GLN A 95 -24.11 -18.17 -8.14
C GLN A 95 -24.50 -19.64 -8.01
N THR A 96 -23.77 -20.54 -8.69
CA THR A 96 -23.95 -22.00 -8.61
C THR A 96 -23.16 -22.65 -7.46
N GLY A 97 -22.45 -21.84 -6.66
CA GLY A 97 -21.55 -22.28 -5.61
C GLY A 97 -20.08 -22.03 -5.95
N TRP A 98 -19.22 -22.13 -4.94
CA TRP A 98 -17.77 -21.97 -5.11
C TRP A 98 -17.17 -23.25 -5.70
N ASN A 99 -16.52 -23.15 -6.85
CA ASN A 99 -15.80 -24.24 -7.50
C ASN A 99 -14.29 -23.97 -7.51
N GLY A 100 -13.48 -24.96 -7.84
CA GLY A 100 -12.02 -24.84 -7.77
C GLY A 100 -11.43 -23.76 -8.69
N ALA A 101 -12.09 -23.44 -9.81
CA ALA A 101 -11.60 -22.40 -10.73
C ALA A 101 -11.75 -20.99 -10.13
N HIS A 102 -12.60 -20.81 -9.11
CA HIS A 102 -12.76 -19.54 -8.39
C HIS A 102 -11.55 -19.16 -7.52
N ASN A 103 -10.55 -20.03 -7.38
CA ASN A 103 -9.33 -19.70 -6.64
C ASN A 103 -8.30 -18.96 -7.50
N PHE A 104 -8.46 -18.93 -8.83
CA PHE A 104 -7.46 -18.41 -9.76
C PHE A 104 -8.10 -17.53 -10.84
N PRO A 105 -7.38 -16.53 -11.38
CA PRO A 105 -7.83 -15.85 -12.60
C PRO A 105 -7.89 -16.84 -13.77
N PRO A 106 -8.70 -16.60 -14.82
CA PRO A 106 -8.67 -17.40 -16.03
C PRO A 106 -7.25 -17.43 -16.61
N HIS A 107 -6.65 -18.62 -16.73
CA HIS A 107 -5.24 -18.75 -17.09
C HIS A 107 -4.95 -20.10 -17.77
N ILE A 108 -3.82 -20.16 -18.46
CA ILE A 108 -3.17 -21.39 -18.91
C ILE A 108 -1.91 -21.60 -18.07
N THR A 109 -1.79 -22.77 -17.47
CA THR A 109 -0.57 -23.15 -16.74
C THR A 109 0.54 -23.53 -17.72
N LEU A 110 1.62 -22.72 -17.78
CA LEU A 110 2.79 -23.02 -18.60
C LEU A 110 3.83 -23.84 -17.83
N VAL A 111 4.15 -23.41 -16.60
CA VAL A 111 4.96 -24.18 -15.66
C VAL A 111 4.19 -24.26 -14.34
N PRO A 112 3.84 -25.47 -13.87
CA PRO A 112 3.19 -25.69 -12.58
C PRO A 112 4.02 -25.18 -11.41
N SER A 113 3.44 -25.22 -10.21
CA SER A 113 4.12 -24.79 -8.99
C SER A 113 5.46 -25.48 -8.77
N PHE A 114 6.52 -24.69 -8.64
CA PHE A 114 7.88 -25.15 -8.31
C PHE A 114 8.46 -24.33 -7.17
N LYS A 115 9.30 -24.94 -6.34
CA LYS A 115 9.94 -24.27 -5.20
C LYS A 115 11.29 -23.70 -5.62
N ALA A 116 11.63 -22.51 -5.15
CA ALA A 116 12.94 -21.91 -5.36
C ALA A 116 13.37 -21.06 -4.17
N ALA A 117 14.68 -20.93 -3.97
CA ALA A 117 15.23 -20.10 -2.90
C ALA A 117 14.98 -18.60 -3.20
N ASP A 118 14.78 -17.81 -2.13
CA ASP A 118 14.42 -16.39 -2.25
C ASP A 118 15.45 -15.54 -3.02
N ASP A 119 16.72 -15.93 -3.00
CA ASP A 119 17.81 -15.26 -3.71
C ASP A 119 17.76 -15.40 -5.23
N THR A 120 17.11 -16.46 -5.73
CA THR A 120 16.91 -16.68 -7.16
C THR A 120 15.73 -15.89 -7.72
N SER A 121 14.83 -15.37 -6.89
CA SER A 121 13.57 -14.71 -7.29
C SER A 121 13.73 -13.66 -8.40
N LEU A 122 14.74 -12.79 -8.29
CA LEU A 122 15.03 -11.77 -9.31
C LEU A 122 15.49 -12.37 -10.64
N GLN A 123 16.28 -13.45 -10.59
CA GLN A 123 16.77 -14.14 -11.78
C GLN A 123 15.61 -14.86 -12.49
N LEU A 124 14.71 -15.50 -11.73
CA LEU A 124 13.49 -16.14 -12.23
C LEU A 124 12.59 -15.13 -12.95
N ALA A 125 12.43 -13.92 -12.38
CA ALA A 125 11.65 -12.85 -12.99
C ALA A 125 12.30 -12.29 -14.27
N LYS A 126 13.63 -12.23 -14.33
CA LYS A 126 14.39 -11.81 -15.54
C LYS A 126 14.32 -12.87 -16.64
N ALA A 127 14.31 -14.15 -16.28
CA ALA A 127 14.25 -15.25 -17.24
C ALA A 127 12.98 -15.20 -18.10
N VAL A 128 11.86 -14.69 -17.58
CA VAL A 128 10.62 -14.52 -18.36
C VAL A 128 10.85 -13.63 -19.59
N LYS A 129 11.57 -12.50 -19.42
CA LYS A 129 11.91 -11.58 -20.53
C LYS A 129 12.84 -12.25 -21.55
N LEU A 130 13.87 -12.94 -21.07
CA LEU A 130 14.83 -13.65 -21.92
C LEU A 130 14.18 -14.75 -22.76
N VAL A 131 13.18 -15.44 -22.22
CA VAL A 131 12.43 -16.48 -22.96
C VAL A 131 11.66 -15.87 -24.12
N ILE A 132 11.00 -14.72 -23.92
CA ILE A 132 10.23 -14.06 -24.98
C ILE A 132 11.16 -13.55 -26.07
N GLU A 133 12.28 -12.93 -25.69
CA GLU A 133 13.32 -12.50 -26.64
C GLU A 133 13.90 -13.67 -27.44
N SER A 134 14.01 -14.85 -26.82
CA SER A 134 14.52 -16.07 -27.45
C SER A 134 13.50 -16.79 -28.34
N VAL A 135 12.22 -16.81 -27.97
CA VAL A 135 11.17 -17.53 -28.72
C VAL A 135 10.66 -16.69 -29.91
N GLY A 136 10.73 -15.36 -29.79
CA GLY A 136 10.35 -14.44 -30.86
C GLY A 136 8.86 -14.11 -30.88
N LYS A 137 8.44 -13.40 -31.94
CA LYS A 137 7.08 -12.84 -32.08
C LYS A 137 6.00 -13.93 -32.06
N PRO A 138 4.80 -13.64 -31.52
CA PRO A 138 3.69 -14.58 -31.55
C PRO A 138 3.23 -14.88 -32.99
N PRO A 139 2.50 -15.99 -33.20
CA PRO A 139 1.79 -16.23 -34.44
C PRO A 139 0.84 -15.08 -34.78
N VAL A 140 0.68 -14.77 -36.07
CA VAL A 140 -0.24 -13.72 -36.56
C VAL A 140 -1.70 -14.19 -36.51
N CYS A 141 -1.93 -15.51 -36.46
CA CYS A 141 -3.25 -16.10 -36.31
C CYS A 141 -3.67 -16.17 -34.84
N PRO A 142 -4.97 -15.93 -34.54
CA PRO A 142 -5.50 -16.04 -33.18
C PRO A 142 -5.41 -17.49 -32.67
N ILE A 143 -5.08 -17.66 -31.39
CA ILE A 143 -5.05 -18.99 -30.75
C ILE A 143 -6.48 -19.50 -30.64
N LYS A 144 -6.82 -20.53 -31.42
CA LYS A 144 -8.13 -21.18 -31.37
C LYS A 144 -8.31 -21.99 -30.08
N LEU A 145 -9.41 -21.72 -29.39
CA LEU A 145 -9.84 -22.42 -28.18
C LEU A 145 -11.05 -23.32 -28.48
N GLU A 146 -11.06 -24.53 -27.94
CA GLU A 146 -12.12 -25.52 -28.12
C GLU A 146 -12.70 -25.93 -26.76
N PRO A 147 -14.02 -25.81 -26.55
CA PRO A 147 -14.63 -26.18 -25.27
C PRO A 147 -14.63 -27.69 -25.07
N TYR A 148 -14.29 -28.11 -23.86
CA TYR A 148 -14.36 -29.48 -23.41
C TYR A 148 -15.15 -29.53 -22.11
N MET A 149 -16.13 -30.42 -22.06
CA MET A 149 -16.99 -30.60 -20.89
C MET A 149 -17.06 -32.07 -20.51
N SER A 150 -16.95 -32.32 -19.22
CA SER A 150 -17.13 -33.61 -18.58
C SER A 150 -17.84 -33.40 -17.24
N PRO A 151 -18.45 -34.44 -16.65
CA PRO A 151 -19.24 -34.30 -15.43
C PRO A 151 -18.55 -33.58 -14.25
N ASN A 152 -17.21 -33.64 -14.18
CA ASN A 152 -16.42 -33.08 -13.08
C ASN A 152 -15.45 -31.96 -13.51
N PHE A 153 -15.44 -31.59 -14.78
CA PHE A 153 -14.47 -30.65 -15.33
C PHE A 153 -14.98 -29.99 -16.61
N MET A 154 -14.85 -28.67 -16.69
CA MET A 154 -15.12 -27.84 -17.86
C MET A 154 -13.91 -26.94 -18.14
N GLY A 155 -13.48 -26.87 -19.39
CA GLY A 155 -12.33 -26.06 -19.78
C GLY A 155 -12.27 -25.76 -21.27
N LEU A 156 -11.43 -24.80 -21.64
CA LEU A 156 -11.15 -24.42 -23.02
C LEU A 156 -9.75 -24.90 -23.40
N PHE A 157 -9.64 -25.82 -24.34
CA PHE A 157 -8.37 -26.38 -24.80
C PHE A 157 -7.84 -25.63 -26.00
N ILE A 158 -6.52 -25.49 -26.10
CA ILE A 158 -5.91 -24.92 -27.30
C ILE A 158 -5.89 -25.98 -28.40
N SER A 159 -6.30 -25.59 -29.61
CA SER A 159 -6.14 -26.40 -30.82
C SER A 159 -4.68 -26.83 -31.03
N GLU A 160 -4.46 -28.08 -31.44
CA GLU A 160 -3.13 -28.63 -31.71
C GLU A 160 -2.31 -27.76 -32.69
N GLU A 161 -2.98 -27.05 -33.60
CA GLU A 161 -2.36 -26.17 -34.60
C GLU A 161 -1.68 -24.92 -33.99
N HIS A 162 -2.06 -24.52 -32.78
CA HIS A 162 -1.59 -23.29 -32.12
C HIS A 162 -0.88 -23.52 -30.78
N GLU A 163 -0.84 -24.75 -30.28
CA GLU A 163 -0.24 -25.11 -28.98
C GLU A 163 1.29 -24.95 -28.99
N ASP A 164 1.93 -25.10 -30.16
CA ASP A 164 3.38 -25.13 -30.32
C ASP A 164 4.10 -23.87 -29.82
N TYR A 165 3.47 -22.70 -29.94
CA TYR A 165 4.10 -21.45 -29.51
C TYR A 165 4.21 -21.37 -27.98
N LEU A 166 3.11 -21.62 -27.26
CA LEU A 166 3.10 -21.62 -25.79
C LEU A 166 3.93 -22.78 -25.23
N LYS A 167 3.93 -23.95 -25.88
CA LYS A 167 4.84 -25.07 -25.57
C LYS A 167 6.30 -24.65 -25.64
N LYS A 168 6.70 -23.94 -26.70
CA LYS A 168 8.08 -23.42 -26.84
C LYS A 168 8.44 -22.46 -25.70
N ILE A 169 7.53 -21.58 -25.32
CA ILE A 169 7.72 -20.67 -24.17
C ILE A 169 7.89 -21.46 -22.88
N ALA A 170 7.00 -22.40 -22.58
CA ALA A 170 7.07 -23.25 -21.38
C ALA A 170 8.39 -24.05 -21.33
N LEU A 171 8.78 -24.70 -22.43
CA LEU A 171 10.01 -25.47 -22.54
C LEU A 171 11.26 -24.60 -22.38
N GLN A 172 11.28 -23.42 -23.00
CA GLN A 172 12.43 -22.52 -22.92
C GLN A 172 12.54 -21.90 -21.52
N TYR A 173 11.41 -21.59 -20.86
CA TYR A 173 11.42 -21.15 -19.47
C TYR A 173 11.92 -22.26 -18.54
N ALA A 174 11.43 -23.50 -18.69
CA ALA A 174 11.93 -24.63 -17.92
C ALA A 174 13.44 -24.87 -18.11
N LYS A 175 13.99 -24.66 -19.32
CA LYS A 175 15.43 -24.68 -19.56
C LYS A 175 16.17 -23.57 -18.81
N GLN A 176 15.66 -22.33 -18.82
CA GLN A 176 16.25 -21.24 -18.03
C GLN A 176 16.18 -21.53 -16.52
N LEU A 177 15.06 -22.09 -16.03
CA LEU A 177 14.90 -22.52 -14.65
C LEU A 177 15.94 -23.57 -14.27
N SER A 178 16.21 -24.55 -15.12
CA SER A 178 17.24 -25.57 -14.88
C SER A 178 18.65 -24.99 -14.74
N ALA A 179 18.97 -23.98 -15.54
CA ALA A 179 20.26 -23.29 -15.48
C ALA A 179 20.40 -22.44 -14.21
N ILE A 180 19.30 -21.78 -13.77
CA ILE A 180 19.28 -20.94 -12.57
C ILE A 180 19.30 -21.79 -11.29
N LEU A 181 18.52 -22.88 -11.26
CA LEU A 181 18.36 -23.74 -10.08
C LEU A 181 19.38 -24.87 -9.99
N GLY A 182 20.12 -25.16 -11.08
CA GLY A 182 21.10 -26.24 -11.13
C GLY A 182 20.49 -27.66 -11.15
N VAL A 183 19.24 -27.81 -11.61
CA VAL A 183 18.47 -29.07 -11.60
C VAL A 183 18.33 -29.61 -13.02
N LYS A 184 18.34 -30.94 -13.22
CA LYS A 184 18.10 -31.55 -14.55
C LYS A 184 16.62 -31.48 -14.94
N VAL A 185 16.31 -31.09 -16.18
CA VAL A 185 14.94 -31.12 -16.72
C VAL A 185 14.65 -32.50 -17.28
N ASP A 186 13.60 -33.17 -16.78
CA ASP A 186 13.06 -34.36 -17.43
C ASP A 186 12.24 -33.94 -18.65
N THR A 187 12.85 -33.97 -19.84
CA THR A 187 12.16 -33.60 -21.10
C THR A 187 11.59 -34.78 -21.89
N ASN A 188 11.69 -36.05 -21.45
CA ASN A 188 11.13 -37.18 -22.23
C ASN A 188 10.75 -38.41 -21.37
N GLU A 189 9.50 -38.87 -21.50
CA GLU A 189 8.92 -40.09 -20.91
C GLU A 189 9.41 -41.40 -21.59
N GLN A 190 10.71 -41.71 -21.56
CA GLN A 190 11.17 -43.07 -21.90
C GLN A 190 12.15 -43.61 -20.87
N SER A 191 11.64 -43.90 -19.67
CA SER A 191 12.02 -45.09 -18.87
C SER A 191 11.18 -45.16 -17.60
N LYS A 192 9.89 -45.50 -17.71
CA LYS A 192 9.21 -46.19 -16.61
C LYS A 192 9.67 -47.64 -16.64
N ASN A 193 10.84 -47.92 -16.07
CA ASN A 193 11.16 -49.22 -15.48
C ASN A 193 12.45 -49.09 -14.65
N CYS A 194 12.41 -49.71 -13.47
CA CYS A 194 13.45 -49.85 -12.45
C CYS A 194 13.46 -48.75 -11.37
N ILE A 195 12.58 -48.89 -10.38
CA ILE A 195 12.79 -48.36 -9.02
C ILE A 195 13.51 -49.45 -8.22
N ASN A 196 14.73 -49.17 -7.75
CA ASN A 196 15.30 -49.83 -6.58
C ASN A 196 15.04 -48.94 -5.36
N PRO A 197 14.50 -49.46 -4.25
CA PRO A 197 14.03 -48.64 -3.15
C PRO A 197 15.06 -48.50 -2.03
N GLU A 198 16.23 -47.91 -2.26
CA GLU A 198 17.14 -47.50 -1.17
C GLU A 198 17.99 -46.29 -1.61
N ASP A 199 17.45 -45.08 -1.47
CA ASP A 199 18.23 -43.84 -1.30
C ASP A 199 17.30 -42.67 -0.92
N HIS A 200 17.07 -42.51 0.38
CA HIS A 200 16.42 -41.31 0.94
C HIS A 200 17.47 -40.27 1.30
N SER A 201 17.87 -39.43 0.34
CA SER A 201 18.37 -38.08 0.65
C SER A 201 18.12 -37.10 -0.50
N ASN A 202 17.46 -35.98 -0.19
CA ASN A 202 17.29 -34.75 -0.98
C ASN A 202 16.65 -34.87 -2.38
N THR A 203 15.35 -35.13 -2.43
CA THR A 203 14.51 -34.88 -3.61
C THR A 203 13.72 -33.58 -3.42
N LEU A 204 13.63 -32.72 -4.44
CA LEU A 204 12.42 -32.02 -4.93
C LEU A 204 12.69 -30.63 -5.52
N THR A 205 12.93 -30.59 -6.83
CA THR A 205 12.45 -29.51 -7.72
C THR A 205 12.20 -30.12 -9.09
N ASN A 206 11.08 -30.82 -9.27
CA ASN A 206 10.68 -31.27 -10.61
C ASN A 206 10.13 -30.06 -11.36
N VAL A 207 11.00 -29.38 -12.10
CA VAL A 207 10.59 -28.32 -13.01
C VAL A 207 10.08 -28.99 -14.29
N GLU A 208 8.76 -29.11 -14.41
CA GLU A 208 8.12 -29.70 -15.57
C GLU A 208 7.46 -28.60 -16.42
N ALA A 209 7.84 -28.51 -17.70
CA ALA A 209 7.10 -27.68 -18.65
C ALA A 209 5.79 -28.39 -18.99
N LYS A 210 4.66 -27.70 -18.86
CA LYS A 210 3.38 -28.26 -19.31
C LYS A 210 3.37 -28.27 -20.84
N THR A 211 3.47 -29.47 -21.41
CA THR A 211 3.57 -29.67 -22.87
C THR A 211 2.43 -30.51 -23.44
N LYS A 212 1.47 -30.92 -22.61
CA LYS A 212 0.26 -31.62 -23.04
C LYS A 212 -0.95 -30.86 -22.51
N SER A 213 -1.99 -30.81 -23.33
CA SER A 213 -3.30 -30.29 -22.97
C SER A 213 -3.24 -28.90 -22.35
N LEU A 214 -2.63 -27.92 -23.03
CA LEU A 214 -2.76 -26.53 -22.59
C LEU A 214 -4.22 -26.09 -22.67
N HIS A 215 -4.77 -25.67 -21.53
CA HIS A 215 -6.18 -25.30 -21.40
C HIS A 215 -6.37 -24.20 -20.37
N ILE A 216 -7.49 -23.51 -20.49
CA ILE A 216 -8.07 -22.66 -19.44
C ILE A 216 -9.11 -23.50 -18.70
N THR A 217 -8.97 -23.60 -17.39
CA THR A 217 -9.98 -24.27 -16.55
C THR A 217 -11.12 -23.29 -16.26
N LEU A 218 -12.35 -23.68 -16.62
CA LEU A 218 -13.55 -22.87 -16.37
C LEU A 218 -14.22 -23.28 -15.06
N ALA A 219 -14.37 -24.58 -14.82
CA ALA A 219 -14.98 -25.10 -13.60
C ALA A 219 -14.47 -26.53 -13.32
N TYR A 220 -14.19 -26.82 -12.04
CA TYR A 220 -13.90 -28.17 -11.55
C TYR A 220 -14.21 -28.26 -10.06
N HIS A 221 -14.38 -29.46 -9.52
CA HIS A 221 -14.80 -29.68 -8.12
C HIS A 221 -16.08 -28.91 -7.76
N PHE A 222 -17.05 -28.86 -8.68
CA PHE A 222 -18.39 -28.32 -8.44
C PHE A 222 -19.37 -29.46 -8.09
N ASP A 223 -20.47 -29.11 -7.44
CA ASP A 223 -21.55 -30.06 -7.14
C ASP A 223 -22.26 -30.52 -8.43
N VAL A 224 -22.70 -31.78 -8.49
CA VAL A 224 -23.36 -32.35 -9.67
C VAL A 224 -24.60 -31.56 -10.08
N THR A 225 -25.32 -30.95 -9.12
CA THR A 225 -26.48 -30.09 -9.39
C THR A 225 -26.14 -28.81 -10.13
N ALA A 226 -24.89 -28.34 -10.06
CA ALA A 226 -24.43 -27.14 -10.76
C ALA A 226 -24.10 -27.41 -12.24
N TYR A 227 -24.00 -28.68 -12.66
CA TYR A 227 -23.53 -29.06 -13.99
C TYR A 227 -24.34 -28.42 -15.12
N ASP A 228 -25.68 -28.53 -15.09
CA ASP A 228 -26.52 -28.03 -16.18
C ASP A 228 -26.48 -26.49 -16.28
N ALA A 229 -26.42 -25.81 -15.14
CA ALA A 229 -26.29 -24.35 -15.08
C ALA A 229 -24.92 -23.88 -15.60
N LEU A 230 -23.84 -24.55 -15.19
CA LEU A 230 -22.48 -24.26 -15.67
C LEU A 230 -22.35 -24.56 -17.17
N LYS A 231 -22.95 -25.65 -17.65
CA LYS A 231 -22.96 -26.00 -19.07
C LYS A 231 -23.64 -24.92 -19.89
N ALA A 232 -24.80 -24.41 -19.46
CA ALA A 232 -25.49 -23.32 -20.15
C ALA A 232 -24.59 -22.07 -20.26
N LEU A 233 -23.87 -21.72 -19.18
CA LEU A 233 -22.92 -20.60 -19.20
C LEU A 233 -21.72 -20.84 -20.14
N VAL A 234 -21.24 -22.08 -20.29
CA VAL A 234 -20.19 -22.41 -21.26
C VAL A 234 -20.70 -22.28 -22.69
N ASP A 235 -21.94 -22.71 -22.94
CA ASP A 235 -22.59 -22.61 -24.26
C ASP A 235 -22.85 -21.15 -24.68
N GLU A 236 -22.90 -20.19 -23.74
CA GLU A 236 -23.01 -18.74 -23.99
C GLU A 236 -21.70 -18.08 -24.46
N LEU A 237 -20.54 -18.75 -24.35
CA LEU A 237 -19.24 -18.17 -24.71
C LEU A 237 -19.06 -18.07 -26.23
N ASP A 238 -18.96 -16.85 -26.77
CA ASP A 238 -18.66 -16.62 -28.19
C ASP A 238 -17.15 -16.65 -28.47
N LEU A 239 -16.65 -17.84 -28.82
CA LEU A 239 -15.26 -18.08 -29.20
C LEU A 239 -14.96 -17.73 -30.66
N SER A 240 -15.94 -17.31 -31.47
CA SER A 240 -15.84 -17.19 -32.92
C SER A 240 -15.40 -15.81 -33.43
N GLN A 241 -15.61 -14.74 -32.66
CA GLN A 241 -15.30 -13.35 -33.05
C GLN A 241 -13.86 -12.89 -32.71
N MET A 242 -12.98 -13.78 -32.28
CA MET A 242 -11.68 -13.41 -31.70
C MET A 242 -10.62 -13.10 -32.76
N GLN A 243 -10.57 -11.85 -33.25
CA GLN A 243 -9.61 -11.47 -34.30
C GLN A 243 -8.14 -11.43 -33.83
N THR A 244 -7.84 -11.23 -32.54
CA THR A 244 -6.52 -11.53 -31.93
C THR A 244 -6.62 -11.58 -30.40
N PRO A 245 -6.53 -12.74 -29.73
CA PRO A 245 -6.43 -12.75 -28.28
C PRO A 245 -5.06 -12.19 -27.89
N ALA A 246 -5.06 -11.07 -27.16
CA ALA A 246 -3.87 -10.55 -26.53
C ALA A 246 -3.58 -11.42 -25.30
N TRP A 247 -2.34 -11.86 -25.12
CA TRP A 247 -1.95 -12.72 -24.01
C TRP A 247 -0.87 -12.04 -23.17
N GLU A 248 -0.93 -12.24 -21.86
CA GLU A 248 0.08 -11.76 -20.94
C GLU A 248 0.71 -12.92 -20.15
N LEU A 249 2.04 -12.98 -20.15
CA LEU A 249 2.80 -13.95 -19.39
C LEU A 249 3.09 -13.42 -18.00
N ARG A 250 2.65 -14.14 -16.96
CA ARG A 250 2.78 -13.70 -15.57
C ARG A 250 3.48 -14.74 -14.71
N LEU A 251 4.50 -14.29 -13.97
CA LEU A 251 5.19 -15.07 -12.94
C LEU A 251 4.69 -14.64 -11.57
N TYR A 252 4.06 -15.57 -10.87
CA TYR A 252 3.57 -15.39 -9.51
C TYR A 252 4.42 -16.15 -8.50
N SER A 253 4.34 -15.76 -7.24
CA SER A 253 4.78 -16.59 -6.14
C SER A 253 3.87 -16.48 -4.92
N ARG A 254 3.89 -17.50 -4.07
CA ARG A 254 3.10 -17.57 -2.84
C ARG A 254 3.92 -18.19 -1.71
N ASP A 255 3.45 -17.97 -0.48
CA ASP A 255 4.06 -18.56 0.71
C ASP A 255 3.66 -20.05 0.82
N PRO A 256 4.61 -20.99 0.85
CA PRO A 256 4.33 -22.42 0.86
C PRO A 256 3.61 -22.92 2.12
N ARG A 257 3.66 -22.16 3.23
CA ARG A 257 2.97 -22.52 4.48
C ARG A 257 1.46 -22.61 4.29
N PHE A 258 0.93 -21.81 3.37
CA PHE A 258 -0.51 -21.63 3.19
C PHE A 258 -1.07 -22.32 1.95
N THR A 259 -0.34 -23.26 1.33
CA THR A 259 -0.79 -23.96 0.11
C THR A 259 -2.14 -24.66 0.25
N ASN A 260 -2.49 -25.13 1.46
CA ASN A 260 -3.77 -25.80 1.75
C ASN A 260 -4.76 -24.90 2.52
N HIS A 261 -4.51 -23.60 2.60
CA HIS A 261 -5.40 -22.64 3.26
C HIS A 261 -6.26 -21.95 2.22
N GLN A 262 -7.48 -21.61 2.63
CA GLN A 262 -8.36 -20.73 1.88
C GLN A 262 -8.05 -19.28 2.23
N VAL A 263 -8.19 -18.38 1.26
CA VAL A 263 -7.95 -16.95 1.45
C VAL A 263 -9.26 -16.21 1.72
N TYR A 264 -9.26 -15.40 2.77
CA TYR A 264 -10.38 -14.55 3.15
C TYR A 264 -9.96 -13.09 3.20
N LYS A 265 -10.70 -12.21 2.55
CA LYS A 265 -10.47 -10.75 2.60
C LYS A 265 -11.21 -10.14 3.77
N VAL A 266 -10.53 -9.33 4.57
CA VAL A 266 -11.13 -8.60 5.69
C VAL A 266 -12.04 -7.49 5.17
N THR A 267 -13.34 -7.62 5.46
CA THR A 267 -14.39 -6.67 5.09
C THR A 267 -14.78 -5.76 6.25
N GLN A 268 -14.43 -6.14 7.48
CA GLN A 268 -14.66 -5.36 8.69
C GLN A 268 -13.41 -5.41 9.59
N SER A 269 -12.95 -4.25 10.06
CA SER A 269 -11.84 -4.17 11.02
C SER A 269 -12.26 -4.69 12.40
N TYR A 270 -11.32 -5.31 13.11
CA TYR A 270 -11.52 -5.83 14.46
C TYR A 270 -10.29 -5.55 15.32
N VAL A 271 -10.51 -5.07 16.54
CA VAL A 271 -9.46 -4.80 17.52
C VAL A 271 -9.49 -5.92 18.57
N PRO A 272 -8.37 -6.62 18.80
CA PRO A 272 -8.29 -7.72 19.77
C PRO A 272 -8.64 -7.26 21.19
N GLU A 273 -9.51 -8.01 21.86
CA GLU A 273 -9.80 -7.86 23.30
C GLU A 273 -8.94 -8.81 24.15
N ALA A 274 -8.58 -9.97 23.60
CA ALA A 274 -7.71 -10.96 24.22
C ALA A 274 -6.37 -11.15 23.47
N SER A 275 -5.39 -11.77 24.13
CA SER A 275 -4.02 -11.91 23.61
C SER A 275 -3.87 -12.93 22.48
N ASP A 276 -4.82 -13.84 22.36
CA ASP A 276 -4.91 -14.89 21.35
C ASP A 276 -5.76 -14.47 20.14
N GLU A 277 -6.36 -13.28 20.17
CA GLU A 277 -7.14 -12.71 19.08
C GLU A 277 -6.26 -11.96 18.08
N LEU A 278 -6.65 -12.04 16.81
CA LEU A 278 -5.95 -11.44 15.68
C LEU A 278 -6.54 -10.07 15.34
N GLU A 279 -5.68 -9.06 15.23
CA GLU A 279 -6.06 -7.72 14.75
C GLU A 279 -6.43 -7.79 13.27
N LEU A 280 -7.66 -7.39 12.92
CA LEU A 280 -8.12 -7.37 11.54
C LEU A 280 -8.07 -5.95 10.98
N VAL A 281 -7.27 -5.78 9.93
CA VAL A 281 -7.16 -4.53 9.18
C VAL A 281 -7.97 -4.64 7.90
N LEU A 282 -8.82 -3.63 7.63
CA LEU A 282 -9.63 -3.60 6.41
C LEU A 282 -8.77 -3.77 5.14
N GLY A 283 -9.17 -4.72 4.29
CA GLY A 283 -8.46 -5.04 3.05
C GLY A 283 -7.28 -6.01 3.20
N ASP A 284 -6.92 -6.44 4.41
CA ASP A 284 -5.97 -7.54 4.61
C ASP A 284 -6.56 -8.88 4.10
N TYR A 285 -5.67 -9.84 3.86
CA TYR A 285 -6.03 -11.22 3.55
C TYR A 285 -5.66 -12.12 4.72
N ILE A 286 -6.54 -13.04 5.07
CA ILE A 286 -6.34 -14.01 6.15
C ILE A 286 -6.32 -15.39 5.53
N TYR A 287 -5.28 -16.16 5.84
CA TYR A 287 -5.18 -17.57 5.53
C TYR A 287 -5.88 -18.38 6.61
N ILE A 288 -6.90 -19.15 6.23
CA ILE A 288 -7.71 -19.97 7.14
C ILE A 288 -7.74 -21.40 6.61
N GLU A 289 -7.50 -22.39 7.46
CA GLU A 289 -7.66 -23.79 7.08
C GLU A 289 -9.14 -24.12 6.84
N GLU A 290 -9.43 -24.91 5.80
CA GLU A 290 -10.81 -25.24 5.37
C GLU A 290 -11.69 -25.79 6.50
N LYS A 291 -11.09 -26.58 7.41
CA LYS A 291 -11.82 -27.23 8.53
C LYS A 291 -12.21 -26.28 9.65
N GLN A 292 -11.63 -25.08 9.73
CA GLN A 292 -11.85 -24.15 10.85
C GLN A 292 -13.31 -23.72 10.96
N PHE A 293 -13.95 -23.42 9.82
CA PHE A 293 -15.35 -23.03 9.79
C PHE A 293 -16.30 -24.18 10.18
N ASP A 294 -15.93 -25.43 9.87
CA ASP A 294 -16.73 -26.61 10.26
C ASP A 294 -16.63 -26.91 11.75
N THR A 295 -15.50 -26.58 12.38
CA THR A 295 -15.24 -26.84 13.81
C THR A 295 -15.69 -25.73 14.74
N SER A 296 -15.95 -24.52 14.22
CA SER A 296 -16.31 -23.36 15.02
C SER A 296 -17.76 -23.41 15.47
N LEU A 297 -17.99 -23.31 16.79
CA LEU A 297 -19.34 -23.30 17.37
C LEU A 297 -19.89 -21.88 17.57
N ASP A 298 -19.01 -20.89 17.68
CA ASP A 298 -19.32 -19.48 18.01
C ASP A 298 -19.01 -18.52 16.85
N GLY A 299 -18.52 -19.03 15.72
CA GLY A 299 -18.16 -18.26 14.54
C GLY A 299 -16.75 -17.67 14.58
N TRP A 300 -15.96 -17.97 15.62
CA TRP A 300 -14.54 -17.62 15.68
C TRP A 300 -13.68 -18.70 15.03
N VAL A 301 -12.72 -18.26 14.23
CA VAL A 301 -11.84 -19.14 13.45
C VAL A 301 -10.39 -18.75 13.65
N TYR A 302 -9.49 -19.73 13.62
CA TYR A 302 -8.06 -19.48 13.70
C TYR A 302 -7.49 -19.21 12.30
N GLY A 303 -6.74 -18.12 12.15
CA GLY A 303 -6.18 -17.73 10.86
C GLY A 303 -4.85 -17.00 10.99
N THR A 304 -4.19 -16.78 9.86
CA THR A 304 -2.92 -16.05 9.78
C THR A 304 -3.05 -14.86 8.84
N SER A 305 -2.71 -13.66 9.32
CA SER A 305 -2.72 -12.43 8.52
C SER A 305 -1.62 -12.46 7.47
N TRP A 306 -1.96 -12.17 6.22
CA TRP A 306 -1.02 -12.02 5.11
C TRP A 306 -0.15 -10.77 5.28
N LEU A 307 -0.71 -9.68 5.78
CA LEU A 307 0.01 -8.42 5.98
C LEU A 307 1.09 -8.54 7.05
N THR A 308 0.85 -9.31 8.10
CA THR A 308 1.71 -9.36 9.30
C THR A 308 2.37 -10.71 9.56
N GLY A 309 1.90 -11.79 8.94
CA GLY A 309 2.34 -13.15 9.21
C GLY A 309 2.00 -13.67 10.62
N VAL A 310 1.21 -12.91 11.40
CA VAL A 310 0.79 -13.28 12.75
C VAL A 310 -0.48 -14.13 12.69
N SER A 311 -0.53 -15.18 13.51
CA SER A 311 -1.69 -16.06 13.64
C SER A 311 -2.45 -15.77 14.92
N GLY A 312 -3.78 -15.94 14.89
CA GLY A 312 -4.67 -15.76 16.03
C GLY A 312 -6.12 -16.08 15.70
N TYR A 313 -7.00 -15.98 16.69
CA TYR A 313 -8.44 -16.14 16.50
C TYR A 313 -9.08 -14.87 15.97
N LEU A 314 -10.00 -14.99 15.03
CA LEU A 314 -10.75 -13.88 14.47
C LEU A 314 -12.24 -14.21 14.35
N PRO A 315 -13.13 -13.21 14.44
CA PRO A 315 -14.54 -13.38 14.12
C PRO A 315 -14.68 -13.62 12.61
N GLY A 316 -15.10 -14.83 12.22
CA GLY A 316 -15.21 -15.22 10.80
C GLY A 316 -16.15 -14.33 9.98
N VAL A 317 -17.14 -13.70 10.63
CA VAL A 317 -18.08 -12.75 10.01
C VAL A 317 -17.42 -11.49 9.46
N CYS A 318 -16.22 -11.15 9.95
CA CYS A 318 -15.47 -9.96 9.52
C CYS A 318 -14.64 -10.19 8.25
N ALA A 319 -14.63 -11.41 7.71
CA ALA A 319 -13.88 -11.77 6.52
C ALA A 319 -14.74 -12.54 5.51
N ARG A 320 -14.46 -12.36 4.22
CA ARG A 320 -15.18 -13.02 3.13
C ARG A 320 -14.22 -13.79 2.24
N ARG A 321 -14.58 -15.02 1.87
CA ARG A 321 -13.78 -15.85 0.96
C ARG A 321 -13.50 -15.10 -0.35
N THR A 322 -12.25 -15.12 -0.78
CA THR A 322 -11.74 -14.46 -1.98
C THR A 322 -10.83 -15.44 -2.73
N PRO A 323 -10.52 -15.21 -4.03
CA PRO A 323 -9.60 -16.06 -4.77
C PRO A 323 -8.22 -16.15 -4.11
N ASP A 324 -7.63 -17.34 -4.09
CA ASP A 324 -6.30 -17.54 -3.51
C ASP A 324 -5.23 -16.70 -4.21
N ALA A 325 -5.38 -16.50 -5.52
CA ALA A 325 -4.47 -15.70 -6.33
C ALA A 325 -4.41 -14.22 -5.94
N ASP A 326 -5.41 -13.68 -5.23
CA ASP A 326 -5.42 -12.29 -4.75
C ASP A 326 -4.31 -12.02 -3.73
N ALA A 327 -3.89 -13.05 -2.98
CA ALA A 327 -2.81 -12.96 -2.01
C ALA A 327 -1.42 -13.29 -2.61
N TRP A 328 -1.33 -13.57 -3.91
CA TRP A 328 -0.07 -13.94 -4.55
C TRP A 328 0.77 -12.73 -4.96
N THR A 329 2.08 -12.90 -4.90
CA THR A 329 3.04 -11.89 -5.32
C THR A 329 3.29 -11.99 -6.82
N LEU A 330 2.96 -10.95 -7.59
CA LEU A 330 3.36 -10.86 -9.00
C LEU A 330 4.80 -10.31 -9.13
N HIS A 331 5.68 -11.09 -9.77
CA HIS A 331 7.11 -10.78 -10.00
C HIS A 331 7.38 -10.18 -11.37
N ARG A 332 6.63 -10.61 -12.39
CA ARG A 332 6.80 -10.17 -13.77
C ARG A 332 5.51 -10.39 -14.54
N ALA A 333 5.14 -9.42 -15.38
CA ALA A 333 4.08 -9.51 -16.37
C ALA A 333 4.64 -8.98 -17.71
N ILE A 334 4.43 -9.71 -18.82
CA ILE A 334 4.87 -9.29 -20.16
C ILE A 334 3.78 -9.62 -21.18
N SER A 335 3.32 -8.61 -21.92
CA SER A 335 2.35 -8.77 -23.00
C SER A 335 3.00 -9.35 -24.27
N LEU A 336 2.27 -10.21 -24.98
CA LEU A 336 2.72 -10.86 -26.22
C LEU A 336 2.35 -10.09 -27.51
N THR A 337 1.64 -8.96 -27.46
CA THR A 337 1.11 -8.29 -28.68
C THR A 337 2.16 -7.57 -29.55
N THR A 338 1.94 -7.55 -30.87
CA THR A 338 2.83 -6.94 -31.89
C THR A 338 2.66 -5.42 -31.99
N SER A 339 3.46 -4.63 -31.26
CA SER A 339 3.80 -3.25 -31.64
C SER A 339 5.12 -2.80 -30.98
N ASN A 340 5.80 -1.84 -31.61
CA ASN A 340 7.20 -1.49 -31.42
C ASN A 340 7.62 -1.13 -29.99
N SER A 341 8.88 -1.44 -29.69
CA SER A 341 9.66 -1.15 -28.48
C SER A 341 9.23 0.06 -27.63
N SER A 342 8.79 -0.23 -26.41
CA SER A 342 9.17 0.52 -25.20
C SER A 342 8.94 -0.37 -23.97
N ASP A 343 9.86 -0.35 -23.01
CA ASP A 343 9.78 -1.13 -21.76
C ASP A 343 8.51 -0.75 -20.99
N SER A 344 7.49 -1.62 -21.02
CA SER A 344 6.34 -1.55 -20.13
C SER A 344 6.76 -2.01 -18.72
N LYS A 345 7.01 -1.02 -17.85
CA LYS A 345 7.01 -1.24 -16.41
C LYS A 345 5.59 -1.60 -15.97
N SER A 346 5.52 -2.57 -15.08
CA SER A 346 4.32 -3.15 -14.47
C SER A 346 3.36 -2.12 -13.89
N GLU A 347 2.12 -2.06 -14.39
CA GLU A 347 0.83 -1.80 -13.71
C GLU A 347 -0.23 -2.48 -14.62
N SER A 348 -1.17 -3.31 -14.16
CA SER A 348 -2.46 -2.89 -13.58
C SER A 348 -3.05 -1.58 -14.12
N ASP A 349 -2.83 -1.27 -15.39
CA ASP A 349 -3.53 -0.22 -16.12
C ASP A 349 -4.04 -0.78 -17.46
N SER A 350 -5.35 -0.73 -17.62
CA SER A 350 -6.07 -1.03 -18.85
C SER A 350 -5.67 -0.07 -19.97
N ASN A 351 -5.11 -0.61 -21.05
CA ASN A 351 -4.79 0.14 -22.28
C ASN A 351 -5.92 0.00 -23.30
N THR A 352 -6.78 1.01 -23.44
CA THR A 352 -7.31 1.44 -24.74
C THR A 352 -7.49 2.96 -24.67
N ASP A 353 -6.68 3.78 -25.36
CA ASP A 353 -6.99 5.20 -25.63
C ASP A 353 -5.92 5.89 -26.49
N VAL A 354 -5.83 5.52 -27.77
CA VAL A 354 -5.00 6.28 -28.75
C VAL A 354 -5.83 7.04 -29.78
N GLU A 355 -7.17 6.97 -29.81
CA GLU A 355 -7.93 7.51 -30.96
C GLU A 355 -8.98 8.60 -30.71
N MET A 356 -9.17 9.13 -29.50
CA MET A 356 -10.23 10.15 -29.26
C MET A 356 -9.71 11.56 -28.97
N ALA A 357 -8.50 11.90 -29.44
CA ALA A 357 -7.93 13.23 -29.28
C ALA A 357 -8.26 14.19 -30.44
N THR A 358 -9.43 14.10 -31.09
CA THR A 358 -9.86 15.14 -32.05
C THR A 358 -11.38 15.19 -32.19
N SER A 359 -12.06 16.00 -31.38
CA SER A 359 -13.20 16.84 -31.79
C SER A 359 -14.00 17.33 -30.58
N TYR A 360 -14.53 18.55 -30.74
CA TYR A 360 -15.53 19.26 -29.94
C TYR A 360 -15.05 20.38 -29.01
N PRO A 361 -15.76 21.53 -29.03
CA PRO A 361 -15.27 22.79 -28.51
C PRO A 361 -15.66 23.00 -27.04
N HIS A 362 -14.80 23.73 -26.34
CA HIS A 362 -14.98 24.25 -24.99
C HIS A 362 -16.35 24.92 -24.76
N GLU A 363 -17.08 24.47 -23.76
CA GLU A 363 -17.99 25.32 -22.99
C GLU A 363 -17.65 25.25 -21.49
N ASP A 364 -17.85 26.37 -20.82
CA ASP A 364 -17.19 26.83 -19.60
C ASP A 364 -17.69 26.07 -18.33
N ALA A 365 -17.00 24.98 -17.97
CA ALA A 365 -17.33 24.11 -16.84
C ALA A 365 -17.14 24.76 -15.45
N ASP A 366 -16.44 25.89 -15.36
CA ASP A 366 -16.09 26.56 -14.10
C ASP A 366 -17.31 27.23 -13.43
N LYS A 367 -18.32 27.64 -14.20
CA LYS A 367 -19.55 28.25 -13.65
C LYS A 367 -20.54 27.24 -13.08
N LEU A 368 -20.66 26.06 -13.69
CA LEU A 368 -21.65 25.07 -13.28
C LEU A 368 -21.28 24.36 -11.97
N ALA A 369 -19.97 24.25 -11.68
CA ALA A 369 -19.44 23.62 -10.46
C ALA A 369 -19.58 24.52 -9.22
N LEU A 370 -19.59 25.85 -9.39
CA LEU A 370 -19.69 26.79 -8.27
C LEU A 370 -21.13 26.87 -7.75
N GLU A 371 -22.12 27.01 -8.64
CA GLU A 371 -23.53 27.19 -8.26
C GLU A 371 -24.15 25.97 -7.56
N LYS A 372 -23.72 24.74 -7.91
CA LYS A 372 -24.19 23.51 -7.24
C LYS A 372 -23.53 23.25 -5.89
N SER A 373 -22.37 23.84 -5.60
CA SER A 373 -21.64 23.59 -4.35
C SER A 373 -22.27 24.31 -3.15
N GLU A 374 -22.76 25.54 -3.32
CA GLU A 374 -23.31 26.34 -2.21
C GLU A 374 -24.68 25.83 -1.69
N GLU A 375 -25.52 25.27 -2.57
CA GLU A 375 -26.81 24.67 -2.17
C GLU A 375 -26.62 23.34 -1.42
N VAL A 376 -25.58 22.58 -1.78
CA VAL A 376 -25.18 21.33 -1.08
C VAL A 376 -24.60 21.65 0.30
N TYR A 377 -23.85 22.74 0.46
CA TYR A 377 -23.34 23.17 1.77
C TYR A 377 -24.44 23.59 2.75
N LYS A 378 -25.49 24.29 2.28
CA LYS A 378 -26.61 24.71 3.13
C LYS A 378 -27.49 23.54 3.59
N THR A 379 -27.70 22.56 2.71
CA THR A 379 -28.44 21.33 3.06
C THR A 379 -27.67 20.48 4.08
N TRP A 380 -26.33 20.43 3.98
CA TRP A 380 -25.51 19.70 4.95
C TRP A 380 -25.45 20.37 6.33
N GLU A 381 -25.37 21.69 6.40
CA GLU A 381 -25.39 22.43 7.68
C GLU A 381 -26.74 22.26 8.41
N THR A 382 -27.84 22.17 7.65
CA THR A 382 -29.19 21.92 8.18
C THR A 382 -29.31 20.49 8.72
N TYR A 383 -28.77 19.51 7.99
CA TYR A 383 -28.69 18.12 8.45
C TYR A 383 -27.85 17.97 9.73
N TRP A 384 -26.71 18.67 9.82
CA TRP A 384 -25.83 18.61 10.98
C TRP A 384 -26.45 19.27 12.22
N LYS A 385 -27.16 20.40 12.06
CA LYS A 385 -27.93 21.03 13.13
C LYS A 385 -29.06 20.11 13.64
N ALA A 386 -29.75 19.40 12.75
CA ALA A 386 -30.77 18.42 13.11
C ALA A 386 -30.19 17.19 13.85
N ALA A 387 -29.02 16.69 13.41
CA ALA A 387 -28.33 15.58 14.07
C ALA A 387 -27.81 15.95 15.48
N THR A 388 -27.41 17.21 15.69
CA THR A 388 -26.90 17.70 16.98
C THR A 388 -28.04 17.93 18.00
N LEU A 389 -29.22 18.37 17.53
CA LEU A 389 -30.43 18.52 18.36
C LEU A 389 -31.06 17.15 18.73
N ASN A 390 -30.99 16.15 17.85
CA ASN A 390 -31.54 14.82 18.14
C ASN A 390 -30.68 13.97 19.11
N GLN A 391 -29.43 14.37 19.38
CA GLN A 391 -28.60 13.74 20.42
C GLN A 391 -28.98 14.18 21.85
N THR A 392 -29.74 15.26 22.02
CA THR A 392 -30.17 15.71 23.36
C THR A 392 -31.47 15.05 23.83
N GLU A 393 -32.26 14.42 22.94
CA GLU A 393 -33.51 13.73 23.33
C GLU A 393 -33.38 12.21 23.53
N ASN A 394 -32.26 11.58 23.15
CA ASN A 394 -32.13 10.10 23.21
C ASN A 394 -31.09 9.55 24.20
N ILE A 395 -30.60 10.34 25.18
CA ILE A 395 -29.66 9.88 26.24
C ILE A 395 -30.32 9.87 27.63
N LEU A 396 -31.63 9.61 27.74
CA LEU A 396 -32.30 9.47 29.05
C LEU A 396 -33.35 8.34 29.14
N GLN A 397 -33.32 7.30 28.31
CA GLN A 397 -34.15 6.12 28.54
C GLN A 397 -33.42 4.79 28.28
N GLN A 398 -33.65 3.85 29.21
CA GLN A 398 -33.19 2.45 29.32
C GLN A 398 -31.75 2.27 29.81
N GLY A 399 -31.47 1.63 30.95
CA GLY A 399 -32.31 0.92 31.90
C GLY A 399 -31.41 -0.01 32.74
N SER A 400 -31.39 0.16 34.05
CA SER A 400 -30.89 -0.83 34.99
C SER A 400 -32.07 -1.29 35.83
N SER A 401 -32.52 -2.52 35.58
CA SER A 401 -33.44 -3.24 36.44
C SER A 401 -32.68 -3.74 37.67
N ASP A 402 -33.14 -3.41 38.88
CA ASP A 402 -33.52 -4.45 39.83
C ASP A 402 -34.34 -3.93 41.02
N LYS A 403 -35.10 -4.87 41.58
CA LYS A 403 -36.27 -4.78 42.46
C LYS A 403 -35.94 -4.29 43.87
N ASP A 404 -36.86 -3.51 44.47
CA ASP A 404 -37.69 -3.95 45.60
C ASP A 404 -38.57 -2.80 46.12
N GLY A 405 -39.80 -3.15 46.50
CA GLY A 405 -40.86 -2.19 46.82
C GLY A 405 -40.92 -1.73 48.27
N ASN A 406 -41.55 -0.57 48.50
CA ASN A 406 -42.71 -0.49 49.38
C ASN A 406 -43.43 0.87 49.24
N SER A 407 -44.74 0.82 49.43
CA SER A 407 -45.70 1.93 49.46
C SER A 407 -45.44 2.90 50.62
N VAL A 408 -45.76 4.20 50.43
CA VAL A 408 -46.66 5.00 51.30
C VAL A 408 -46.71 6.48 50.83
N THR A 409 -47.94 6.98 50.77
CA THR A 409 -48.42 8.35 50.51
C THR A 409 -47.99 9.39 51.55
N ASN A 410 -47.65 10.62 51.13
CA ASN A 410 -48.37 11.88 51.44
C ASN A 410 -47.49 13.16 51.46
N LYS A 411 -48.11 14.21 50.90
CA LYS A 411 -48.15 15.62 51.30
C LYS A 411 -46.97 16.57 51.02
N GLU A 412 -47.38 17.57 50.24
CA GLU A 412 -46.90 18.95 50.18
C GLU A 412 -46.43 19.52 51.53
N ASN A 413 -45.32 20.25 51.49
CA ASN A 413 -45.24 21.62 52.00
C ASN A 413 -43.96 22.28 51.50
N GLY A 414 -44.10 23.44 50.86
CA GLY A 414 -42.97 24.26 50.44
C GLY A 414 -42.35 25.03 51.61
N THR A 415 -41.06 25.32 51.47
CA THR A 415 -40.44 26.55 52.01
C THR A 415 -39.15 26.84 51.25
N ASN A 416 -38.99 28.11 50.91
CA ASN A 416 -37.83 28.74 50.26
C ASN A 416 -36.49 28.35 50.91
N ALA A 417 -35.51 27.97 50.09
CA ALA A 417 -34.10 28.05 50.45
C ALA A 417 -33.27 28.43 49.22
N THR A 418 -32.78 29.66 49.26
CA THR A 418 -31.77 30.28 48.41
C THR A 418 -30.58 29.34 48.20
N VAL A 419 -30.36 28.87 46.98
CA VAL A 419 -29.15 28.10 46.64
C VAL A 419 -28.00 29.08 46.47
N SER A 420 -27.16 29.11 47.50
CA SER A 420 -25.85 29.72 47.52
C SER A 420 -25.00 29.21 46.37
N ARG A 421 -24.52 30.17 45.57
CA ARG A 421 -23.42 30.03 44.62
C ARG A 421 -22.19 29.53 45.37
N THR A 422 -21.89 28.24 45.28
CA THR A 422 -20.66 27.70 45.86
C THR A 422 -19.49 28.15 44.99
N GLU A 423 -18.79 29.15 45.52
CA GLU A 423 -17.50 29.64 45.07
C GLU A 423 -16.52 28.47 44.89
N ILE A 424 -16.05 28.26 43.67
CA ILE A 424 -14.83 27.49 43.44
C ILE A 424 -13.69 28.32 44.03
N LYS A 425 -13.15 27.84 45.16
CA LYS A 425 -11.96 28.43 45.79
C LYS A 425 -10.84 28.54 44.78
N GLN A 426 -10.51 29.77 44.41
CA GLN A 426 -9.21 30.15 43.88
C GLN A 426 -8.14 29.76 44.90
N THR A 427 -7.38 28.72 44.59
CA THR A 427 -6.07 28.51 45.19
C THR A 427 -5.06 29.35 44.41
N ASN A 428 -4.75 30.54 44.93
CA ASN A 428 -3.57 31.28 44.50
C ASN A 428 -2.31 30.54 44.97
N GLY A 429 -1.54 29.96 44.05
CA GLY A 429 -0.35 29.19 44.37
C GLY A 429 0.38 28.57 43.18
N SER A 430 0.87 29.41 42.27
CA SER A 430 1.83 29.21 41.16
C SER A 430 1.20 29.45 39.78
N SER A 431 1.80 30.38 39.04
CA SER A 431 1.49 30.66 37.64
C SER A 431 1.70 29.39 36.81
N GLY A 432 0.62 28.64 36.57
CA GLY A 432 0.64 27.41 35.80
C GLY A 432 0.90 27.71 34.32
N ILE A 433 2.15 27.56 33.89
CA ILE A 433 2.50 27.64 32.47
C ILE A 433 1.77 26.48 31.76
N GLU A 434 0.90 26.83 30.81
CA GLU A 434 0.15 25.86 30.00
C GLU A 434 1.12 24.89 29.30
N ARG A 435 0.82 23.59 29.33
CA ARG A 435 1.74 22.57 28.79
C ARG A 435 1.79 22.65 27.26
N ARG A 436 2.98 22.88 26.72
CA ARG A 436 3.26 22.86 25.27
C ARG A 436 2.99 21.49 24.64
N TRP A 437 2.43 21.50 23.43
CA TRP A 437 2.32 20.35 22.53
C TRP A 437 3.50 20.29 21.54
N LEU A 438 3.97 19.07 21.30
CA LEU A 438 4.94 18.74 20.27
C LEU A 438 4.34 17.63 19.41
N PHE A 439 4.04 17.94 18.16
CA PHE A 439 3.42 17.04 17.22
C PHE A 439 4.41 16.56 16.16
N SER A 440 4.28 15.31 15.75
CA SER A 440 4.91 14.77 14.54
C SER A 440 3.82 14.22 13.62
N LEU A 441 3.92 14.50 12.33
CA LEU A 441 2.90 14.14 11.34
C LEU A 441 3.57 13.53 10.10
N ARG A 442 3.12 12.34 9.69
CA ARG A 442 3.48 11.77 8.38
C ARG A 442 2.73 12.53 7.28
N HIS A 443 3.37 12.78 6.14
CA HIS A 443 2.69 13.34 4.96
C HIS A 443 1.45 12.53 4.52
N GLY A 444 0.56 13.16 3.77
CA GLY A 444 -0.63 12.52 3.17
C GLY A 444 -0.33 11.55 2.03
N GLU A 445 -1.38 10.99 1.43
CA GLU A 445 -1.31 10.10 0.26
C GLU A 445 -0.53 10.72 -0.92
N ARG A 446 0.32 9.91 -1.56
CA ARG A 446 1.26 10.32 -2.62
C ARG A 446 0.81 9.82 -3.99
N ILE A 447 0.97 10.64 -5.02
CA ILE A 447 0.63 10.24 -6.39
C ILE A 447 1.45 9.02 -6.85
N ASP A 448 2.75 8.99 -6.58
CA ASP A 448 3.64 7.93 -7.09
C ASP A 448 3.38 6.54 -6.49
N LEU A 449 2.72 6.46 -5.34
CA LEU A 449 2.31 5.20 -4.72
C LEU A 449 0.88 4.79 -5.11
N THR A 450 0.04 5.75 -5.53
CA THR A 450 -1.32 5.49 -5.99
C THR A 450 -1.39 5.11 -7.47
N TYR A 451 -0.53 5.70 -8.31
CA TYR A 451 -0.59 5.59 -9.80
C TYR A 451 0.74 5.17 -10.44
N GLY A 452 1.71 4.69 -9.65
CA GLY A 452 3.03 4.28 -10.11
C GLY A 452 3.70 5.22 -11.12
N SER A 453 3.67 4.86 -12.41
CA SER A 453 4.33 5.63 -13.49
C SER A 453 3.48 6.80 -14.01
N TRP A 454 3.04 7.67 -13.11
CA TRP A 454 2.10 8.76 -13.41
C TRP A 454 2.63 9.90 -14.31
N VAL A 455 3.94 10.16 -14.33
CA VAL A 455 4.50 11.34 -15.03
C VAL A 455 4.30 11.26 -16.55
N PRO A 456 4.71 10.20 -17.26
CA PRO A 456 4.45 10.07 -18.70
C PRO A 456 2.95 10.04 -19.05
N TYR A 457 2.09 9.68 -18.10
CA TYR A 457 0.65 9.64 -18.28
C TYR A 457 0.00 11.03 -18.20
N CYS A 458 0.55 11.92 -17.36
CA CYS A 458 -0.04 13.23 -17.07
C CYS A 458 0.68 14.40 -17.77
N PHE A 459 1.86 14.18 -18.33
CA PHE A 459 2.63 15.21 -19.02
C PHE A 459 2.72 14.91 -20.51
N ASP A 460 2.41 15.90 -21.35
CA ASP A 460 2.60 15.81 -22.79
C ASP A 460 4.07 16.00 -23.20
N GLU A 461 4.38 15.88 -24.49
CA GLU A 461 5.73 16.08 -25.04
C GLU A 461 6.28 17.49 -24.80
N ASN A 462 5.41 18.48 -24.59
CA ASN A 462 5.78 19.87 -24.28
C ASN A 462 6.01 20.09 -22.77
N GLY A 463 5.78 19.06 -21.93
CA GLY A 463 5.88 19.16 -20.48
C GLY A 463 4.67 19.82 -19.81
N THR A 464 3.53 19.90 -20.50
CA THR A 464 2.28 20.44 -19.97
C THR A 464 1.56 19.38 -19.15
N TYR A 465 1.22 19.71 -17.91
CA TYR A 465 0.44 18.83 -17.03
C TYR A 465 -1.04 18.84 -17.41
N THR A 466 -1.63 17.65 -17.59
CA THR A 466 -3.06 17.43 -17.74
C THR A 466 -3.55 16.47 -16.66
N ARG A 467 -4.58 16.87 -15.91
CA ARG A 467 -5.22 16.00 -14.92
C ARG A 467 -6.02 14.89 -15.61
N LYS A 468 -5.65 13.63 -15.37
CA LYS A 468 -6.28 12.43 -15.99
C LYS A 468 -7.11 11.57 -15.02
N ASP A 469 -6.99 11.82 -13.72
CA ASP A 469 -7.82 11.21 -12.67
C ASP A 469 -8.27 12.29 -11.67
N LEU A 470 -9.47 12.16 -11.11
CA LEU A 470 -10.02 13.13 -10.15
C LEU A 470 -9.21 13.23 -8.86
N ASN A 471 -8.55 12.15 -8.45
CA ASN A 471 -7.69 12.14 -7.28
C ASN A 471 -6.27 12.69 -7.58
N MET A 472 -5.97 13.08 -8.82
CA MET A 472 -4.76 13.86 -9.13
C MET A 472 -4.95 15.37 -8.86
N PRO A 473 -3.87 16.13 -8.58
CA PRO A 473 -3.92 17.58 -8.41
C PRO A 473 -4.59 18.29 -9.57
N LEU A 474 -5.23 19.42 -9.30
CA LEU A 474 -5.84 20.24 -10.36
C LEU A 474 -4.76 20.81 -11.29
N THR A 475 -3.68 21.28 -10.70
CA THR A 475 -2.55 21.90 -11.39
C THR A 475 -1.26 21.51 -10.68
N LEU A 476 -0.15 21.49 -11.42
CA LEU A 476 1.19 21.40 -10.87
C LEU A 476 1.92 22.70 -11.14
N ALA A 477 2.60 23.22 -10.12
CA ALA A 477 3.33 24.47 -10.24
C ALA A 477 4.60 24.30 -11.10
N ASP A 478 5.05 25.37 -11.73
CA ASP A 478 6.33 25.38 -12.38
C ASP A 478 7.46 25.20 -11.35
N ARG A 479 8.40 24.30 -11.66
CA ARG A 479 9.57 24.04 -10.82
C ARG A 479 10.79 23.78 -11.69
N ALA A 480 11.97 24.06 -11.14
CA ALA A 480 13.22 23.64 -11.75
C ALA A 480 13.22 22.13 -12.05
N GLY A 481 13.59 21.78 -13.29
CA GLY A 481 13.63 20.41 -13.77
C GLY A 481 12.26 19.77 -14.09
N GLY A 482 11.16 20.53 -14.08
CA GLY A 482 9.86 20.16 -14.63
C GLY A 482 9.31 18.79 -14.18
N ALA A 483 8.71 18.06 -15.12
CA ALA A 483 8.09 16.75 -14.93
C ALA A 483 9.04 15.71 -14.31
N GLU A 484 10.31 15.71 -14.72
CA GLU A 484 11.34 14.80 -14.20
C GLU A 484 11.57 14.98 -12.70
N SER A 485 11.53 16.23 -12.22
CA SER A 485 11.69 16.54 -10.80
C SER A 485 10.47 16.12 -9.99
N TYR A 486 9.26 16.24 -10.55
CA TYR A 486 8.05 15.69 -9.94
C TYR A 486 8.07 14.16 -9.81
N ARG A 487 8.73 13.44 -10.72
CA ARG A 487 8.91 11.98 -10.59
C ARG A 487 9.74 11.60 -9.36
N ARG A 488 10.70 12.44 -8.99
CA ARG A 488 11.63 12.20 -7.86
C ARG A 488 11.16 12.84 -6.55
N ASP A 489 10.30 13.85 -6.64
CA ASP A 489 9.72 14.58 -5.51
C ASP A 489 8.21 14.76 -5.74
N THR A 490 7.50 13.66 -5.54
CA THR A 490 6.07 13.50 -5.85
C THR A 490 5.17 14.46 -5.05
N PRO A 491 4.08 14.96 -5.64
CA PRO A 491 3.04 15.68 -4.91
C PRO A 491 2.11 14.74 -4.12
N LEU A 492 1.26 15.33 -3.30
CA LEU A 492 0.06 14.68 -2.75
C LEU A 492 -1.00 14.44 -3.83
N THR A 493 -1.84 13.43 -3.60
CA THR A 493 -3.13 13.28 -4.27
C THR A 493 -4.18 14.22 -3.65
N ARG A 494 -5.36 14.38 -4.25
CA ARG A 494 -6.47 15.15 -3.65
C ARG A 494 -6.97 14.51 -2.36
N VAL A 495 -6.94 13.18 -2.25
CA VAL A 495 -7.18 12.45 -1.00
C VAL A 495 -6.11 12.78 0.03
N GLY A 496 -4.83 12.85 -0.35
CA GLY A 496 -3.74 13.27 0.53
C GLY A 496 -3.91 14.70 1.06
N GLU A 497 -4.36 15.63 0.21
CA GLU A 497 -4.73 16.99 0.60
C GLU A 497 -5.89 16.99 1.62
N LEU A 498 -6.93 16.19 1.38
CA LEU A 498 -8.07 16.05 2.26
C LEU A 498 -7.68 15.46 3.62
N GLN A 499 -6.90 14.38 3.64
CA GLN A 499 -6.37 13.77 4.87
C GLN A 499 -5.66 14.80 5.74
N ALA A 500 -4.79 15.62 5.14
CA ALA A 500 -4.08 16.68 5.84
C ALA A 500 -5.02 17.77 6.37
N ARG A 501 -6.02 18.17 5.58
CA ARG A 501 -7.03 19.14 6.00
C ARG A 501 -7.86 18.64 7.18
N LEU A 502 -8.29 17.39 7.16
CA LEU A 502 -9.06 16.75 8.25
C LEU A 502 -8.28 16.72 9.57
N VAL A 503 -6.96 16.48 9.53
CA VAL A 503 -6.11 16.59 10.74
C VAL A 503 -6.14 18.02 11.29
N GLY A 504 -6.01 19.03 10.42
CA GLY A 504 -6.13 20.44 10.81
C GLY A 504 -7.49 20.76 11.45
N GLU A 505 -8.58 20.29 10.84
CA GLU A 505 -9.94 20.46 11.36
C GLU A 505 -10.14 19.78 12.71
N GLY A 506 -9.59 18.57 12.88
CA GLY A 506 -9.61 17.84 14.15
C GLY A 506 -8.87 18.59 15.25
N LEU A 507 -7.71 19.16 14.96
CA LEU A 507 -6.96 20.00 15.91
C LEU A 507 -7.72 21.29 16.25
N ARG A 508 -8.37 21.92 15.26
CA ARG A 508 -9.23 23.09 15.47
C ARG A 508 -10.40 22.76 16.39
N ALA A 509 -11.10 21.66 16.12
CA ALA A 509 -12.22 21.18 16.92
C ALA A 509 -11.80 20.86 18.37
N ALA A 510 -10.56 20.39 18.56
CA ALA A 510 -9.97 20.16 19.87
C ALA A 510 -9.46 21.44 20.57
N GLY A 511 -9.62 22.62 19.97
CA GLY A 511 -9.18 23.90 20.54
C GLY A 511 -7.67 24.08 20.58
N VAL A 512 -6.91 23.33 19.77
CA VAL A 512 -5.45 23.39 19.76
C VAL A 512 -4.97 24.43 18.76
N ARG A 513 -4.15 25.38 19.22
CA ARG A 513 -3.47 26.34 18.35
C ARG A 513 -2.06 25.84 18.01
N LEU A 514 -1.65 25.94 16.74
CA LEU A 514 -0.25 25.75 16.34
C LEU A 514 0.45 27.11 16.24
N HIS A 515 1.65 27.21 16.81
CA HIS A 515 2.46 28.43 16.78
C HIS A 515 3.55 28.32 15.72
N ARG A 516 4.12 27.12 15.54
CA ARG A 516 5.20 26.86 14.57
C ARG A 516 5.01 25.53 13.87
N VAL A 517 5.18 25.54 12.56
CA VAL A 517 5.08 24.33 11.73
C VAL A 517 6.35 24.19 10.89
N TYR A 518 7.06 23.08 11.11
CA TYR A 518 8.27 22.72 10.38
C TYR A 518 7.94 21.58 9.43
N ALA A 519 8.38 21.67 8.19
CA ALA A 519 8.17 20.61 7.20
C ALA A 519 9.49 20.14 6.60
N SER A 520 9.62 18.84 6.36
CA SER A 520 10.65 18.28 5.48
C SER A 520 10.61 18.96 4.11
N ALA A 521 11.77 19.10 3.45
CA ALA A 521 11.89 19.70 2.12
C ALA A 521 11.17 18.94 0.98
N ALA A 522 10.73 17.70 1.22
CA ALA A 522 9.89 16.96 0.28
C ALA A 522 8.57 17.69 -0.01
N LEU A 523 8.18 17.80 -1.28
CA LEU A 523 6.98 18.53 -1.72
C LEU A 523 5.72 18.06 -0.98
N ARG A 524 5.51 16.74 -0.91
CA ARG A 524 4.39 16.12 -0.17
C ARG A 524 4.30 16.52 1.30
N ALA A 525 5.44 16.76 1.98
CA ALA A 525 5.45 17.18 3.38
C ALA A 525 5.07 18.65 3.52
N VAL A 526 5.58 19.52 2.63
CA VAL A 526 5.19 20.94 2.57
C VAL A 526 3.71 21.10 2.24
N GLN A 527 3.20 20.35 1.25
CA GLN A 527 1.78 20.34 0.89
C GLN A 527 0.92 19.86 2.06
N THR A 528 1.35 18.82 2.79
CA THR A 528 0.65 18.35 3.99
C THR A 528 0.58 19.45 5.04
N ALA A 529 1.72 20.10 5.34
CA ALA A 529 1.78 21.19 6.32
C ALA A 529 0.86 22.36 5.94
N HIS A 530 0.84 22.74 4.66
CA HIS A 530 -0.06 23.79 4.16
C HIS A 530 -1.54 23.42 4.35
N HIS A 531 -1.95 22.20 4.00
CA HIS A 531 -3.33 21.77 4.13
C HIS A 531 -3.78 21.58 5.58
N VAL A 532 -2.87 21.17 6.48
CA VAL A 532 -3.13 21.18 7.93
C VAL A 532 -3.40 22.61 8.41
N LEU A 533 -2.60 23.60 7.99
CA LEU A 533 -2.84 24.99 8.36
C LEU A 533 -4.16 25.54 7.80
N GLN A 534 -4.54 25.14 6.57
CA GLN A 534 -5.86 25.46 6.01
C GLN A 534 -7.00 24.87 6.84
N GLY A 535 -6.93 23.57 7.15
CA GLY A 535 -7.95 22.89 7.97
C GLY A 535 -8.02 23.43 9.40
N LEU A 536 -6.87 23.81 9.96
CA LEU A 536 -6.77 24.46 11.27
C LEU A 536 -7.38 25.86 11.28
N GLN A 537 -7.58 26.48 10.10
CA GLN A 537 -7.83 27.92 9.96
C GLN A 537 -6.80 28.72 10.78
N ALA A 538 -5.53 28.33 10.61
CA ALA A 538 -4.43 28.93 11.33
C ALA A 538 -4.32 30.44 11.02
N ASP A 539 -3.77 31.17 11.98
CA ASP A 539 -3.44 32.58 11.77
C ASP A 539 -2.50 32.72 10.56
N PRO A 540 -2.74 33.67 9.63
CA PRO A 540 -1.91 33.87 8.43
C PRO A 540 -0.41 34.15 8.72
N SER A 541 -0.08 34.56 9.94
CA SER A 541 1.30 34.71 10.41
C SER A 541 2.02 33.38 10.64
N VAL A 542 1.29 32.28 10.85
CA VAL A 542 1.86 30.94 11.00
C VAL A 542 2.17 30.39 9.62
N ARG A 543 3.46 30.42 9.27
CA ARG A 543 3.98 29.93 7.99
C ARG A 543 4.78 28.64 8.15
N VAL A 544 4.82 27.84 7.08
CA VAL A 544 5.57 26.59 7.01
C VAL A 544 7.06 26.89 6.89
N ARG A 545 7.84 26.42 7.86
CA ARG A 545 9.31 26.51 7.87
C ARG A 545 9.89 25.26 7.24
N VAL A 546 10.45 25.40 6.04
CA VAL A 546 11.02 24.27 5.29
C VAL A 546 12.39 23.93 5.85
N GLU A 547 12.51 22.75 6.44
CA GLU A 547 13.71 22.25 7.12
C GLU A 547 14.24 20.98 6.44
N PRO A 548 15.28 21.08 5.59
CA PRO A 548 15.86 19.94 4.90
C PRO A 548 16.41 18.86 5.85
N GLY A 549 16.83 19.23 7.06
CA GLY A 549 17.29 18.25 8.05
C GLY A 549 16.21 17.26 8.53
N LEU A 550 14.92 17.53 8.28
CA LEU A 550 13.80 16.60 8.52
C LEU A 550 13.52 15.65 7.35
N PHE A 551 14.28 15.72 6.25
CA PHE A 551 14.09 14.83 5.11
C PHE A 551 14.32 13.36 5.47
N GLU A 552 13.69 12.43 4.77
CA GLU A 552 13.87 10.99 5.00
C GLU A 552 15.27 10.49 4.63
N PHE A 553 15.53 9.21 4.89
CA PHE A 553 16.84 8.61 4.63
C PHE A 553 17.18 8.63 3.14
N LYS A 554 18.27 9.31 2.76
CA LYS A 554 18.63 9.55 1.35
C LYS A 554 18.81 8.27 0.53
N LEU A 555 19.26 7.18 1.14
CA LEU A 555 19.49 5.91 0.41
C LEU A 555 18.20 5.23 -0.05
N TRP A 556 17.03 5.59 0.47
CA TRP A 556 15.75 5.12 -0.09
C TRP A 556 15.53 5.60 -1.53
N HIS A 557 16.24 6.65 -1.95
CA HIS A 557 16.20 7.20 -3.30
C HIS A 557 17.38 6.77 -4.18
N ALA A 558 18.25 5.86 -3.70
CA ALA A 558 19.48 5.50 -4.41
C ALA A 558 19.25 4.98 -5.84
N THR A 559 18.11 4.32 -6.10
CA THR A 559 17.76 3.77 -7.42
C THR A 559 17.10 4.78 -8.36
N LYS A 560 16.38 5.78 -7.83
CA LYS A 560 15.68 6.82 -8.62
C LYS A 560 16.51 8.11 -8.77
N GLY A 561 17.50 8.31 -7.89
CA GLY A 561 18.17 9.58 -7.67
C GLY A 561 17.27 10.59 -6.97
N LEU A 562 17.85 11.45 -6.14
CA LEU A 562 17.12 12.59 -5.57
C LEU A 562 16.96 13.67 -6.65
N GLY A 563 15.76 14.22 -6.78
CA GLY A 563 15.51 15.43 -7.56
C GLY A 563 15.83 16.68 -6.74
N PRO A 564 16.04 17.83 -7.38
CA PRO A 564 16.12 19.09 -6.65
C PRO A 564 14.79 19.36 -5.93
N PHE A 565 14.85 19.66 -4.63
CA PHE A 565 13.68 20.15 -3.90
C PHE A 565 13.22 21.49 -4.48
N MET A 566 11.92 21.77 -4.41
CA MET A 566 11.44 23.12 -4.69
C MET A 566 12.02 24.08 -3.66
N THR A 567 12.52 25.21 -4.14
CA THR A 567 12.99 26.29 -3.28
C THR A 567 11.81 26.91 -2.51
N PRO A 568 12.04 27.54 -1.34
CA PRO A 568 10.98 28.27 -0.62
C PRO A 568 10.25 29.29 -1.51
N LEU A 569 10.96 29.94 -2.43
CA LEU A 569 10.38 30.89 -3.38
C LEU A 569 9.47 30.20 -4.42
N GLU A 570 9.89 29.06 -4.98
CA GLU A 570 9.04 28.26 -5.89
C GLU A 570 7.79 27.75 -5.15
N LEU A 571 7.94 27.26 -3.92
CA LEU A 571 6.81 26.82 -3.10
C LEU A 571 5.84 27.97 -2.79
N HIS A 572 6.36 29.16 -2.51
CA HIS A 572 5.52 30.34 -2.30
C HIS A 572 4.78 30.76 -3.57
N LYS A 573 5.47 30.75 -4.73
CA LYS A 573 4.85 31.01 -6.04
C LYS A 573 3.79 29.96 -6.41
N ALA A 574 3.96 28.73 -5.95
CA ALA A 574 2.98 27.65 -6.08
C ALA A 574 1.75 27.83 -5.18
N GLY A 575 1.70 28.88 -4.34
CA GLY A 575 0.57 29.18 -3.47
C GLY A 575 0.68 28.58 -2.06
N PHE A 576 1.80 27.94 -1.70
CA PHE A 576 1.98 27.38 -0.37
C PHE A 576 2.44 28.46 0.63
N THR A 577 1.88 28.40 1.84
CA THR A 577 2.14 29.35 2.95
C THR A 577 3.51 29.11 3.60
N VAL A 578 4.60 29.36 2.86
CA VAL A 578 5.98 29.12 3.31
C VAL A 578 6.62 30.37 3.92
N ASP A 579 7.43 30.16 4.95
CA ASP A 579 8.25 31.19 5.59
C ASP A 579 9.54 31.42 4.77
N LEU A 580 9.59 32.52 4.02
CA LEU A 580 10.74 32.88 3.19
C LEU A 580 11.93 33.42 4.00
N GLU A 581 11.72 33.82 5.25
CA GLU A 581 12.75 34.38 6.11
C GLU A 581 13.40 33.32 7.01
N TYR A 582 12.82 32.13 7.05
CA TYR A 582 13.34 31.00 7.80
C TYR A 582 14.71 30.55 7.27
N LYS A 583 15.66 30.40 8.20
CA LYS A 583 16.98 29.84 7.93
C LYS A 583 17.06 28.43 8.50
N PRO A 584 17.23 27.39 7.65
CA PRO A 584 17.32 26.02 8.13
C PRO A 584 18.50 25.78 9.07
N TYR A 585 18.33 24.84 10.00
CA TYR A 585 19.42 24.39 10.87
C TYR A 585 20.43 23.51 10.13
N ILE A 586 19.97 22.80 9.10
CA ILE A 586 20.80 21.94 8.25
C ILE A 586 20.53 22.24 6.78
N GLU A 587 21.60 22.50 6.03
CA GLU A 587 21.59 22.42 4.58
C GLU A 587 21.88 20.97 4.16
N LEU A 588 20.96 20.36 3.42
CA LEU A 588 21.10 18.97 2.98
C LEU A 588 21.63 18.91 1.55
N ASP A 589 22.86 18.42 1.37
CA ASP A 589 23.38 18.10 0.03
C ASP A 589 22.82 16.76 -0.45
N ILE A 590 21.90 16.83 -1.42
CA ILE A 590 21.24 15.68 -2.05
C ILE A 590 22.19 14.80 -2.87
N ASN A 591 23.39 15.29 -3.23
CA ASN A 591 24.36 14.52 -4.03
C ASN A 591 25.24 13.60 -3.19
N THR A 592 25.18 13.73 -1.87
CA THR A 592 25.98 12.92 -0.93
C THR A 592 25.16 11.75 -0.41
N THR A 593 25.78 10.60 -0.22
CA THR A 593 25.20 9.51 0.56
C THR A 593 25.21 9.86 2.05
N GLU A 594 24.36 9.20 2.84
CA GLU A 594 24.44 9.25 4.31
C GLU A 594 24.33 7.84 4.89
N THR A 595 24.94 7.61 6.04
CA THR A 595 24.71 6.40 6.85
C THR A 595 23.41 6.52 7.63
N MET A 596 22.87 5.40 8.11
CA MET A 596 21.69 5.41 8.98
C MET A 596 21.94 6.27 10.23
N GLN A 597 23.14 6.20 10.80
CA GLN A 597 23.52 7.01 11.97
C GLN A 597 23.49 8.51 11.65
N GLU A 598 24.10 8.94 10.54
CA GLU A 598 24.09 10.36 10.11
C GLU A 598 22.65 10.87 9.87
N PHE A 599 21.79 10.03 9.29
CA PHE A 599 20.36 10.33 9.11
C PHE A 599 19.64 10.62 10.43
N TYR A 600 19.82 9.77 11.43
CA TYR A 600 19.21 9.99 12.73
C TYR A 600 19.83 11.19 13.47
N GLU A 601 21.15 11.34 13.42
CA GLU A 601 21.87 12.45 14.07
C GLU A 601 21.42 13.81 13.53
N ARG A 602 21.24 13.95 12.21
CA ARG A 602 20.76 15.21 11.62
C ARG A 602 19.31 15.53 12.03
N ASN A 603 18.42 14.54 12.03
CA ASN A 603 17.03 14.75 12.45
C ASN A 603 16.95 15.06 13.95
N GLU A 604 17.70 14.33 14.78
CA GLU A 604 17.79 14.57 16.22
C GLU A 604 18.31 15.98 16.50
N TYR A 605 19.39 16.40 15.85
CA TYR A 605 19.94 17.75 16.00
C TYR A 605 18.89 18.83 15.71
N VAL A 606 18.15 18.71 14.60
CA VAL A 606 17.11 19.67 14.21
C VAL A 606 15.98 19.72 15.24
N ILE A 607 15.41 18.56 15.59
CA ILE A 607 14.28 18.50 16.53
C ILE A 607 14.70 19.02 17.91
N GLN A 608 15.90 18.68 18.39
CA GLN A 608 16.41 19.17 19.65
C GLN A 608 16.69 20.68 19.61
N SER A 609 17.23 21.20 18.51
CA SER A 609 17.51 22.63 18.35
C SER A 609 16.23 23.44 18.38
N ILE A 610 15.19 22.99 17.66
CA ILE A 610 13.85 23.59 17.67
C ILE A 610 13.20 23.47 19.06
N ALA A 611 13.37 22.33 19.73
CA ALA A 611 12.78 22.12 21.05
C ALA A 611 13.43 22.98 22.15
N LYS A 612 14.74 23.22 22.07
CA LYS A 612 15.56 24.01 23.01
C LYS A 612 15.51 25.51 22.78
N ASP A 613 15.02 25.95 21.64
CA ASP A 613 14.98 27.37 21.30
C ASP A 613 14.10 28.14 22.29
N LYS A 614 14.73 29.08 23.00
CA LYS A 614 14.09 29.89 24.05
C LYS A 614 13.02 30.82 23.49
N GLU A 615 13.15 31.22 22.22
CA GLU A 615 12.13 32.03 21.55
C GLU A 615 10.83 31.24 21.30
N GLN A 616 10.90 29.91 21.45
CA GLN A 616 9.80 28.98 21.19
C GLN A 616 9.32 28.29 22.48
N GLU A 617 9.72 28.82 23.64
CA GLU A 617 9.31 28.27 24.92
C GLU A 617 7.81 28.48 25.15
N GLY A 618 7.07 27.39 25.27
CA GLY A 618 5.60 27.40 25.41
C GLY A 618 4.83 27.22 24.10
N ASP A 619 5.50 27.34 22.95
CA ASP A 619 4.86 27.21 21.63
C ASP A 619 4.47 25.77 21.32
N ASN A 620 3.22 25.57 20.88
CA ASN A 620 2.81 24.31 20.24
C ASN A 620 3.48 24.19 18.86
N ILE A 621 4.29 23.15 18.68
CA ILE A 621 5.10 22.92 17.47
C ILE A 621 4.64 21.65 16.77
N MET A 622 4.61 21.69 15.43
CA MET A 622 4.39 20.52 14.59
C MET A 622 5.58 20.27 13.65
N PHE A 623 6.04 19.03 13.58
CA PHE A 623 7.01 18.52 12.61
C PHE A 623 6.28 17.65 11.57
N VAL A 624 6.22 18.11 10.33
CA VAL A 624 5.59 17.40 9.21
C VAL A 624 6.68 16.77 8.35
N GLY A 625 6.67 15.44 8.23
CA GLY A 625 7.70 14.73 7.50
C GLY A 625 7.22 13.36 7.03
N HIS A 626 7.93 12.32 7.45
CA HIS A 626 7.81 10.96 6.95
C HIS A 626 7.37 10.03 8.08
N ALA A 627 7.20 8.74 7.80
CA ALA A 627 6.87 7.76 8.83
C ALA A 627 7.89 7.80 10.00
N THR A 628 9.17 7.98 9.66
CA THR A 628 10.29 8.12 10.61
C THR A 628 10.32 9.46 11.36
N THR A 629 9.49 10.43 11.03
CA THR A 629 9.46 11.66 11.83
C THR A 629 8.83 11.40 13.21
N LEU A 630 7.94 10.41 13.31
CA LEU A 630 7.25 10.08 14.56
C LEU A 630 8.19 9.46 15.59
N ASP A 631 8.98 8.46 15.20
CA ASP A 631 9.90 7.75 16.09
C ASP A 631 11.13 8.61 16.44
N ILE A 632 11.65 9.37 15.47
CA ILE A 632 12.78 10.26 15.69
C ILE A 632 12.39 11.39 16.64
N MET A 633 11.19 11.97 16.53
CA MET A 633 10.75 13.00 17.47
C MET A 633 10.78 12.49 18.91
N VAL A 634 10.20 11.31 19.17
CA VAL A 634 10.17 10.71 20.51
C VAL A 634 11.59 10.44 21.01
N THR A 635 12.43 9.86 20.16
CA THR A 635 13.82 9.52 20.50
C THR A 635 14.63 10.77 20.81
N ALA A 636 14.64 11.75 19.91
CA ALA A 636 15.38 13.00 20.04
C ALA A 636 15.00 13.76 21.31
N LEU A 637 13.69 13.85 21.60
CA LEU A 637 13.17 14.56 22.75
C LEU A 637 13.46 13.83 24.07
N LYS A 638 13.36 12.49 24.10
CA LYS A 638 13.73 11.71 25.29
C LYS A 638 15.21 11.81 25.60
N ARG A 639 16.08 11.77 24.59
CA ARG A 639 17.53 11.90 24.75
C ARG A 639 17.95 13.27 25.26
N LEU A 640 17.17 14.32 24.97
CA LEU A 640 17.39 15.68 25.50
C LEU A 640 17.48 15.75 27.03
N LYS A 641 16.78 14.86 27.76
CA LYS A 641 16.63 14.91 29.23
C LYS A 641 17.51 13.92 29.99
N VAL A 642 18.17 13.00 29.30
CA VAL A 642 18.97 11.96 29.96
C VAL A 642 20.43 12.39 29.92
N ASP A 643 21.02 12.62 31.10
CA ASP A 643 22.47 12.82 31.25
C ASP A 643 23.20 11.46 31.15
N ARG A 644 23.13 10.85 29.97
CA ARG A 644 23.88 9.63 29.61
C ARG A 644 24.89 9.96 28.54
N LYS A 645 26.10 9.42 28.71
CA LYS A 645 27.20 9.52 27.73
C LYS A 645 26.99 8.63 26.50
N GLU A 646 26.20 7.57 26.63
CA GLU A 646 25.89 6.62 25.56
C GLU A 646 24.40 6.29 25.54
N PHE A 647 23.80 6.41 24.35
CA PHE A 647 22.45 5.99 24.06
C PHE A 647 22.49 4.67 23.28
N PRO A 648 21.45 3.81 23.40
CA PRO A 648 21.33 2.66 22.52
C PRO A 648 21.39 3.12 21.05
N PRO A 649 21.98 2.31 20.14
CA PRO A 649 22.08 2.65 18.73
C PRO A 649 20.69 2.93 18.16
N TYR A 650 20.61 3.84 17.20
CA TYR A 650 19.34 4.07 16.51
C TYR A 650 18.89 2.78 15.82
N GLN A 651 17.63 2.41 16.04
CA GLN A 651 16.99 1.29 15.38
C GLN A 651 15.74 1.81 14.70
N LEU A 652 15.56 1.42 13.44
CA LEU A 652 14.35 1.71 12.68
C LEU A 652 13.17 1.08 13.44
N GLY A 653 12.24 1.90 13.92
CA GLY A 653 11.13 1.40 14.73
C GLY A 653 10.33 0.34 13.99
N ASN A 654 10.07 -0.80 14.64
CA ASN A 654 9.25 -1.91 14.14
C ASN A 654 7.84 -1.49 13.68
N PHE A 655 7.38 -0.29 14.06
CA PHE A 655 6.05 0.23 13.75
C PHE A 655 5.99 1.13 12.50
N LEU A 656 7.11 1.42 11.83
CA LEU A 656 7.14 2.41 10.75
C LEU A 656 6.25 2.06 9.54
N ALA A 657 6.09 0.78 9.22
CA ALA A 657 5.15 0.31 8.20
C ALA A 657 3.67 0.42 8.64
N ARG A 658 3.41 0.50 9.96
CA ARG A 658 2.07 0.65 10.54
C ARG A 658 1.62 2.10 10.67
N VAL A 659 2.47 3.08 10.35
CA VAL A 659 2.13 4.50 10.48
C VAL A 659 1.37 4.92 9.21
N PRO A 660 0.03 5.08 9.20
CA PRO A 660 -0.70 5.45 7.98
C PRO A 660 -0.38 6.89 7.52
N TYR A 661 -0.84 7.26 6.33
CA TYR A 661 -0.81 8.66 5.89
C TYR A 661 -1.48 9.57 6.92
N CYS A 662 -0.91 10.76 7.14
CA CYS A 662 -1.38 11.72 8.14
C CYS A 662 -1.49 11.17 9.58
N ALA A 663 -0.76 10.10 9.91
CA ALA A 663 -0.64 9.66 11.30
C ALA A 663 0.01 10.75 12.16
N LEU A 664 -0.67 11.09 13.26
CA LEU A 664 -0.30 12.14 14.18
C LEU A 664 0.26 11.55 15.48
N GLY A 665 1.53 11.83 15.78
CA GLY A 665 2.15 11.60 17.08
C GLY A 665 2.10 12.87 17.94
N ALA A 666 1.95 12.72 19.26
CA ALA A 666 1.90 13.84 20.19
C ALA A 666 2.75 13.60 21.43
N MET A 667 3.44 14.66 21.86
CA MET A 667 4.09 14.74 23.16
C MET A 667 3.68 16.02 23.88
N ARG A 668 3.54 15.95 25.20
CA ARG A 668 3.38 17.14 26.06
C ARG A 668 4.70 17.43 26.75
N ASP A 669 5.03 18.72 26.94
CA ASP A 669 6.14 19.11 27.81
C ASP A 669 5.70 19.14 29.30
N ARG A 670 6.68 19.01 30.20
CA ARG A 670 6.54 19.11 31.67
C ARG A 670 5.53 18.12 32.30
N PRO A 671 5.80 16.80 32.31
CA PRO A 671 7.00 16.12 31.82
C PRO A 671 6.92 15.76 30.33
N LEU A 672 8.08 15.66 29.67
CA LEU A 672 8.18 15.33 28.25
C LEU A 672 7.77 13.87 28.01
N GLN A 673 6.52 13.67 27.62
CA GLN A 673 5.89 12.35 27.56
C GLN A 673 5.04 12.21 26.31
N VAL A 674 5.11 11.02 25.71
CA VAL A 674 4.19 10.60 24.64
C VAL A 674 2.79 10.52 25.23
N THR A 675 1.83 11.13 24.54
CA THR A 675 0.44 11.18 24.98
C THR A 675 -0.48 10.99 23.79
N SER A 676 -1.77 10.76 24.06
CA SER A 676 -2.76 10.69 23.00
C SER A 676 -2.86 12.04 22.28
N PRO A 677 -2.86 12.07 20.93
CA PRO A 677 -3.19 13.28 20.20
C PRO A 677 -4.57 13.80 20.58
N PRO A 678 -4.78 15.13 20.53
CA PRO A 678 -6.04 15.74 20.94
C PRO A 678 -7.16 15.60 19.90
N CYS A 679 -6.90 14.95 18.77
CA CYS A 679 -7.90 14.61 17.75
C CYS A 679 -7.84 13.11 17.41
N PRO A 680 -8.94 12.52 16.91
CA PRO A 680 -8.99 11.12 16.52
C PRO A 680 -7.98 10.74 15.40
N PRO A 681 -7.62 9.46 15.27
CA PRO A 681 -6.96 8.94 14.08
C PRO A 681 -7.92 8.92 12.87
N SER A 682 -7.39 8.69 11.67
CA SER A 682 -8.15 8.61 10.42
C SER A 682 -7.92 7.28 9.70
N ILE A 683 -8.97 6.76 9.06
CA ILE A 683 -8.94 5.57 8.20
C ILE A 683 -9.85 5.80 6.98
N ASN A 684 -9.42 5.34 5.81
CA ASN A 684 -10.23 5.29 4.60
C ASN A 684 -9.89 4.04 3.78
N SER A 685 -10.86 3.51 3.03
CA SER A 685 -10.63 2.39 2.11
C SER A 685 -10.02 2.87 0.79
N SER A 686 -9.51 1.93 -0.01
CA SER A 686 -9.15 2.19 -1.40
C SER A 686 -10.40 2.28 -2.28
N SER A 687 -10.27 3.00 -3.40
CA SER A 687 -11.25 3.03 -4.49
C SER A 687 -10.51 2.78 -5.80
N GLY A 688 -10.91 1.75 -6.53
CA GLY A 688 -10.35 1.47 -7.85
C GLY A 688 -10.78 2.51 -8.89
N ARG A 689 -10.01 2.63 -9.97
CA ARG A 689 -10.38 3.44 -11.13
C ARG A 689 -11.43 2.71 -11.95
N PHE A 690 -12.52 3.39 -12.29
CA PHE A 690 -13.59 2.83 -13.12
C PHE A 690 -13.35 3.16 -14.61
N ASP A 691 -13.52 2.16 -15.47
CA ASP A 691 -13.56 2.33 -16.93
C ASP A 691 -15.02 2.30 -17.40
N TRP A 692 -15.51 3.44 -17.87
CA TRP A 692 -16.89 3.59 -18.31
C TRP A 692 -17.19 2.84 -19.61
N LYS A 693 -16.18 2.47 -20.41
CA LYS A 693 -16.36 1.71 -21.65
C LYS A 693 -16.95 0.32 -21.39
N LEU A 694 -16.79 -0.21 -20.18
CA LEU A 694 -17.47 -1.44 -19.75
C LEU A 694 -19.00 -1.33 -19.84
N LEU A 695 -19.56 -0.11 -19.82
CA LEU A 695 -21.00 0.11 -20.01
C LEU A 695 -21.41 0.12 -21.48
N MET A 696 -20.49 0.39 -22.41
CA MET A 696 -20.76 0.25 -23.84
C MET A 696 -20.93 -1.22 -24.21
N ASP A 697 -20.20 -2.11 -23.55
CA ASP A 697 -20.39 -3.55 -23.72
C ASP A 697 -21.81 -3.96 -23.31
N VAL A 698 -22.35 -3.39 -22.23
CA VAL A 698 -23.74 -3.58 -21.79
C VAL A 698 -24.75 -2.96 -22.77
N GLU A 699 -24.45 -1.80 -23.35
CA GLU A 699 -25.30 -1.16 -24.38
C GLU A 699 -25.38 -2.02 -25.64
N ASN A 700 -24.23 -2.54 -26.10
CA ASN A 700 -24.12 -3.43 -27.26
C ASN A 700 -24.80 -4.80 -27.04
N GLU A 701 -24.97 -5.25 -25.79
CA GLU A 701 -25.73 -6.47 -25.47
C GLU A 701 -27.26 -6.26 -25.53
N ILE A 702 -27.73 -5.01 -25.49
CA ILE A 702 -29.16 -4.66 -25.52
C ILE A 702 -29.63 -4.34 -26.95
N GLU A 703 -28.75 -3.81 -27.81
CA GLU A 703 -28.99 -3.61 -29.25
C GLU A 703 -28.91 -4.91 -30.06
#